data_AF-A0A098KXG9-F1
#
_entry.id   AF-A0A098KXG9-F1
#
_cell.length_a   1.000
_cell.length_b   1.000
_cell.length_c   1.000
_cell.angle_alpha   90.00
_cell.angle_beta   90.00
_cell.angle_gamma   90.00
#
_symmetry.space_group_name_H-M   'P 1'
#
loop_
_entity.id
_entity.type
_entity.pdbx_description
1 polymer ?
#
loop_
_entity_poly.entity_id
_entity_poly.type
_entity_poly.pdbx_seq_one_letter_code
_entity_poly.pdbx_strand_id
1 'polypeptide(L)'
;MEVTTRLTWIQERVLGKLLGNTSLTLLYKSGAHGLHALDMIQRCSHQGSTMTVFHLKQDVVGIFMLEHFPVLHSKKPSTCVLFAFKENTSTGTSALFLNAQVEINTTELKFFSSDDMWLTVNLKKNKLHLSGEVIKELELNLKCFSEYLECEIFRVDGVKNDPGFIKKMLTAKQHRRRFLSALRAYRPSGDLVSEVRILLVGPVGSGKSSFFNSVKSAFYGHFTRQAVMGSDETSITKQYRTYSVKNGEGGKTLPFILCDSMGLDEREEAGLCLDDILHILKGFVPDRYQFDPCKPIKPRHLAYNTSPPLKDRIHCVAYVLNINSVNSLSDKMVAKLKRIQRDVIDCGIGQVVLLTNVDNCDEVLDDNFTNMTESTTSQSQIDDIYFGIYSLWMKRHKELSSMAMRTRLTWLQEKCLQNYFGEKRFCLLYKASVQKFCKQDLFWKCWDNGPTMVVLYSENCVVGAYLQEGFQKREMSITLFALQETEVSACLIGPYLPALLFYDRQAFDCIPCFYIVLDEKNVTISSEICEKLGLPPECSPMDILDCETFRCEEFLDEKKRRDIAVIQNNLLQTLRTYKPYGDLVPQARILLLGPTGAGKSSFVNSVKSVFRGSITHQALVGCDVNGVSDKFRTYPVTYGSDGFPLPFVLCDSMGLSQKAGLHVDDIDFILKGHIPDRYQFNSMKPITSNHPNYIHDSLLKDKIHCVVFVFDINSVEQLSYGLVTKIKRIRRTLIRCGVLHVALLTHADSLDLITKGDLIDIYSCKPLKLKLEAVHRDFGFAFSDILVVSNYVSEWHLDPVKDRLILLALRQILNTANDFLEDLPLDNQVSERTYSQVLRKNKKQENSSYSNN
;
A
#
# COMPACT_ATOMS: atom_id res chain seq x y z
N MET A 1 26.59 -2.09 23.64
CA MET A 1 26.54 -1.17 22.48
C MET A 1 25.36 -1.63 21.65
N GLU A 2 24.38 -0.78 21.36
CA GLU A 2 23.12 -1.24 20.73
C GLU A 2 23.40 -1.84 19.33
N VAL A 3 23.01 -3.10 19.12
CA VAL A 3 23.27 -3.84 17.88
C VAL A 3 22.27 -3.37 16.81
N THR A 4 22.62 -2.32 16.08
CA THR A 4 21.78 -1.74 15.02
C THR A 4 22.26 -2.13 13.63
N THR A 5 21.31 -2.32 12.72
CA THR A 5 21.54 -2.67 11.31
C THR A 5 22.22 -1.55 10.51
N ARG A 6 23.09 -1.90 9.56
CA ARG A 6 23.66 -1.00 8.55
C ARG A 6 22.69 -0.75 7.39
N LEU A 7 21.76 -1.66 7.11
CA LEU A 7 20.72 -1.42 6.11
C LEU A 7 19.91 -0.16 6.41
N THR A 8 19.71 0.68 5.41
CA THR A 8 18.75 1.80 5.50
C THR A 8 17.34 1.24 5.58
N TRP A 9 16.42 1.99 6.17
CA TRP A 9 15.02 1.63 6.26
C TRP A 9 14.37 1.39 4.89
N ILE A 10 14.83 2.12 3.87
CA ILE A 10 14.38 1.94 2.47
C ILE A 10 14.81 0.57 1.94
N GLN A 11 16.08 0.19 2.16
CA GLN A 11 16.60 -1.09 1.73
C GLN A 11 15.85 -2.23 2.42
N GLU A 12 15.61 -2.15 3.73
CA GLU A 12 14.80 -3.12 4.46
C GLU A 12 13.39 -3.25 3.88
N ARG A 13 12.74 -2.12 3.56
CA ARG A 13 11.41 -2.10 2.92
C ARG A 13 11.40 -2.74 1.54
N VAL A 14 12.43 -2.47 0.74
CA VAL A 14 12.57 -3.03 -0.62
C VAL A 14 12.79 -4.55 -0.54
N LEU A 15 13.65 -5.01 0.37
CA LEU A 15 13.88 -6.43 0.63
C LEU A 15 12.63 -7.12 1.19
N GLY A 16 11.92 -6.47 2.12
CA GLY A 16 10.64 -6.96 2.64
C GLY A 16 9.61 -7.16 1.54
N LYS A 17 9.50 -6.21 0.61
CA LYS A 17 8.62 -6.30 -0.57
C LYS A 17 9.06 -7.35 -1.58
N LEU A 18 10.38 -7.51 -1.78
CA LEU A 18 10.93 -8.53 -2.68
C LEU A 18 10.49 -9.94 -2.28
N LEU A 19 10.28 -10.18 -0.98
CA LEU A 19 9.91 -11.48 -0.42
C LEU A 19 8.42 -11.58 -0.02
N GLY A 20 7.56 -10.64 -0.45
CA GLY A 20 6.12 -10.67 -0.20
C GLY A 20 5.66 -10.00 1.10
N ASN A 21 6.15 -8.77 1.37
CA ASN A 21 5.85 -7.97 2.57
C ASN A 21 6.28 -8.63 3.89
N THR A 22 7.53 -9.06 3.92
CA THR A 22 8.14 -9.69 5.09
C THR A 22 8.74 -8.66 6.04
N SER A 23 8.91 -9.04 7.31
CA SER A 23 9.64 -8.22 8.28
C SER A 23 11.01 -8.82 8.56
N LEU A 24 11.99 -7.95 8.77
CA LEU A 24 13.36 -8.33 9.04
C LEU A 24 13.68 -8.08 10.51
N THR A 25 14.32 -9.06 11.14
CA THR A 25 14.79 -8.99 12.54
C THR A 25 16.28 -9.30 12.56
N LEU A 26 17.12 -8.33 12.94
CA LEU A 26 18.58 -8.53 12.98
C LEU A 26 18.97 -9.54 14.07
N LEU A 27 19.59 -10.66 13.68
CA LEU A 27 20.06 -11.70 14.59
C LEU A 27 21.55 -11.59 14.87
N TYR A 28 22.34 -11.22 13.85
CA TYR A 28 23.78 -11.20 13.93
C TYR A 28 24.38 -10.05 13.13
N LYS A 29 25.45 -9.44 13.67
CA LYS A 29 26.28 -8.41 13.03
C LYS A 29 27.74 -8.67 13.36
N SER A 30 28.60 -8.77 12.35
CA SER A 30 30.01 -9.15 12.54
C SER A 30 30.81 -8.20 13.44
N GLY A 31 30.60 -6.89 13.33
CA GLY A 31 31.29 -5.88 14.11
C GLY A 31 30.86 -5.84 15.59
N ALA A 32 29.68 -6.39 15.92
CA ALA A 32 29.19 -6.45 17.29
C ALA A 32 29.48 -7.80 17.96
N HIS A 33 29.35 -8.90 17.21
CA HIS A 33 29.43 -10.25 17.76
C HIS A 33 30.73 -10.99 17.44
N GLY A 34 31.65 -10.40 16.68
CA GLY A 34 32.88 -11.05 16.23
C GLY A 34 32.70 -11.90 14.98
N LEU A 35 33.81 -12.33 14.38
CA LEU A 35 33.87 -12.95 13.03
C LEU A 35 33.90 -14.49 13.04
N HIS A 36 33.44 -15.15 14.11
CA HIS A 36 33.48 -16.61 14.21
C HIS A 36 32.20 -17.26 13.67
N ALA A 37 32.37 -18.30 12.84
CA ALA A 37 31.25 -19.09 12.31
C ALA A 37 30.37 -19.71 13.41
N LEU A 38 30.97 -20.07 14.55
CA LEU A 38 30.25 -20.61 15.70
C LEU A 38 29.21 -19.62 16.25
N ASP A 39 29.58 -18.34 16.39
CA ASP A 39 28.68 -17.29 16.88
C ASP A 39 27.50 -17.06 15.92
N MET A 40 27.77 -17.12 14.60
CA MET A 40 26.74 -17.03 13.56
C MET A 40 25.75 -18.19 13.66
N ILE A 41 26.25 -19.43 13.71
CA ILE A 41 25.43 -20.65 13.75
C ILE A 41 24.59 -20.68 15.03
N GLN A 42 25.17 -20.34 16.18
CA GLN A 42 24.47 -20.36 17.47
C GLN A 42 23.29 -19.38 17.50
N ARG A 43 23.46 -18.18 16.95
CA ARG A 43 22.41 -17.16 16.94
C ARG A 43 21.35 -17.40 15.86
N CYS A 44 21.75 -17.92 14.69
CA CYS A 44 20.89 -17.98 13.51
C CYS A 44 20.26 -19.35 13.25
N SER A 45 20.82 -20.43 13.80
CA SER A 45 20.24 -21.77 13.62
C SER A 45 18.85 -21.87 14.25
N HIS A 46 17.96 -22.62 13.61
CA HIS A 46 16.58 -22.85 14.05
C HIS A 46 15.73 -21.57 14.19
N GLN A 47 16.11 -20.47 13.54
CA GLN A 47 15.35 -19.20 13.56
C GLN A 47 14.30 -19.10 12.43
N GLY A 48 14.04 -20.18 11.68
CA GLY A 48 13.26 -20.12 10.45
C GLY A 48 14.08 -19.64 9.25
N SER A 49 13.40 -18.98 8.30
CA SER A 49 14.03 -18.38 7.11
C SER A 49 14.97 -17.24 7.50
N THR A 50 16.11 -17.14 6.82
CA THR A 50 17.14 -16.16 7.14
C THR A 50 17.63 -15.41 5.93
N MET A 51 18.13 -14.20 6.13
CA MET A 51 18.72 -13.37 5.09
C MET A 51 20.09 -12.89 5.54
N THR A 52 21.13 -13.26 4.80
CA THR A 52 22.50 -12.82 5.04
C THR A 52 22.83 -11.67 4.09
N VAL A 53 23.38 -10.58 4.62
CA VAL A 53 23.67 -9.36 3.88
C VAL A 53 25.12 -8.94 4.10
N PHE A 54 25.80 -8.67 2.99
CA PHE A 54 27.18 -8.23 2.93
C PHE A 54 27.24 -6.80 2.40
N HIS A 55 27.78 -5.89 3.22
CA HIS A 55 28.01 -4.50 2.84
C HIS A 55 29.37 -4.37 2.18
N LEU A 56 29.42 -4.04 0.90
CA LEU A 56 30.66 -3.72 0.17
C LEU A 56 30.87 -2.19 0.17
N LYS A 57 31.90 -1.69 -0.52
CA LYS A 57 32.21 -0.25 -0.57
C LYS A 57 31.21 0.60 -1.39
N GLN A 58 30.50 -0.02 -2.33
CA GLN A 58 29.61 0.67 -3.27
C GLN A 58 28.30 -0.09 -3.52
N ASP A 59 28.22 -1.32 -3.05
CA ASP A 59 27.14 -2.26 -3.33
C ASP A 59 26.80 -3.04 -2.06
N VAL A 60 25.58 -3.52 -1.99
CA VAL A 60 25.16 -4.49 -0.98
C VAL A 60 24.70 -5.73 -1.70
N VAL A 61 25.25 -6.87 -1.28
CA VAL A 61 24.92 -8.19 -1.81
C VAL A 61 24.32 -9.01 -0.69
N GLY A 62 23.23 -9.71 -0.95
CA GLY A 62 22.63 -10.57 0.06
C GLY A 62 22.02 -11.84 -0.50
N ILE A 63 21.74 -12.75 0.42
CA ILE A 63 21.24 -14.09 0.16
C ILE A 63 20.12 -14.33 1.14
N PHE A 64 18.92 -14.53 0.63
CA PHE A 64 17.80 -15.07 1.39
C PHE A 64 17.82 -16.59 1.30
N MET A 65 17.56 -17.28 2.40
CA MET A 65 17.37 -18.72 2.52
C MET A 65 15.99 -18.99 3.13
N LEU A 66 15.19 -19.80 2.45
CA LEU A 66 13.86 -20.16 2.93
C LEU A 66 13.96 -21.09 4.15
N GLU A 67 14.89 -22.03 4.11
CA GLU A 67 15.14 -23.00 5.17
C GLU A 67 15.95 -22.40 6.32
N HIS A 68 16.10 -23.16 7.40
CA HIS A 68 16.91 -22.78 8.54
C HIS A 68 18.37 -22.53 8.15
N PHE A 69 18.99 -21.54 8.81
CA PHE A 69 20.42 -21.28 8.71
C PHE A 69 21.23 -22.57 8.94
N PRO A 70 22.29 -22.83 8.15
CA PRO A 70 23.02 -24.10 8.18
C PRO A 70 23.69 -24.36 9.53
N VAL A 71 23.77 -25.65 9.89
CA VAL A 71 24.51 -26.14 11.06
C VAL A 71 25.91 -26.56 10.63
N LEU A 72 26.88 -26.47 11.53
CA LEU A 72 28.29 -26.77 11.26
C LEU A 72 28.47 -28.12 10.57
N HIS A 73 29.18 -28.14 9.44
CA HIS A 73 29.45 -29.32 8.61
C HIS A 73 28.21 -30.04 8.05
N SER A 74 27.03 -29.41 8.07
CA SER A 74 25.86 -29.92 7.38
C SER A 74 25.82 -29.41 5.93
N LYS A 75 25.60 -30.32 4.99
CA LYS A 75 25.28 -29.99 3.59
C LYS A 75 23.79 -30.18 3.40
N LYS A 76 23.07 -29.11 3.10
CA LYS A 76 21.63 -29.18 2.81
C LYS A 76 21.31 -28.44 1.52
N PRO A 77 20.42 -29.00 0.66
CA PRO A 77 19.82 -28.20 -0.39
C PRO A 77 18.94 -27.13 0.27
N SER A 78 19.05 -25.91 -0.22
CA SER A 78 18.30 -24.76 0.26
C SER A 78 17.80 -23.94 -0.92
N THR A 79 16.58 -23.44 -0.78
CA THR A 79 15.96 -22.50 -1.68
C THR A 79 16.51 -21.12 -1.36
N CYS A 80 17.31 -20.57 -2.26
CA CYS A 80 18.01 -19.31 -2.07
C CYS A 80 17.54 -18.23 -3.05
N VAL A 81 17.56 -16.97 -2.60
CA VAL A 81 17.41 -15.80 -3.47
C VAL A 81 18.60 -14.89 -3.25
N LEU A 82 19.42 -14.76 -4.28
CA LEU A 82 20.50 -13.79 -4.33
C LEU A 82 19.93 -12.43 -4.74
N PHE A 83 20.39 -11.35 -4.11
CA PHE A 83 20.01 -10.00 -4.49
C PHE A 83 21.18 -9.04 -4.37
N ALA A 84 21.10 -7.95 -5.13
CA ALA A 84 22.04 -6.85 -5.03
C ALA A 84 21.37 -5.49 -5.25
N PHE A 85 21.93 -4.47 -4.63
CA PHE A 85 21.60 -3.06 -4.89
C PHE A 85 22.83 -2.17 -4.67
N LYS A 86 22.88 -1.07 -5.42
CA LYS A 86 23.89 -0.03 -5.24
C LYS A 86 23.60 0.75 -3.97
N GLU A 87 24.62 1.00 -3.16
CA GLU A 87 24.50 1.58 -1.81
C GLU A 87 23.81 2.96 -1.80
N ASN A 88 23.96 3.73 -2.89
CA ASN A 88 23.46 5.10 -3.03
C ASN A 88 22.19 5.27 -3.88
N THR A 89 21.58 4.20 -4.40
CA THR A 89 20.37 4.31 -5.23
C THR A 89 19.29 3.33 -4.78
N SER A 90 18.12 3.85 -4.44
CA SER A 90 16.92 3.08 -4.07
C SER A 90 16.16 2.50 -5.28
N THR A 91 16.66 2.70 -6.49
CA THR A 91 16.03 2.27 -7.74
C THR A 91 16.81 1.13 -8.40
N GLY A 92 16.21 -0.06 -8.40
CA GLY A 92 16.69 -1.24 -9.15
C GLY A 92 17.35 -2.31 -8.28
N THR A 93 16.54 -3.18 -7.66
CA THR A 93 17.03 -4.43 -7.05
C THR A 93 17.05 -5.53 -8.10
N SER A 94 18.25 -6.03 -8.40
CA SER A 94 18.46 -7.26 -9.16
C SER A 94 18.36 -8.43 -8.18
N ALA A 95 17.63 -9.46 -8.56
CA ALA A 95 17.45 -10.65 -7.74
C ALA A 95 17.40 -11.89 -8.62
N LEU A 96 18.01 -12.97 -8.14
CA LEU A 96 18.17 -14.24 -8.81
C LEU A 96 17.71 -15.35 -7.88
N PHE A 97 16.85 -16.23 -8.40
CA PHE A 97 16.43 -17.44 -7.70
C PHE A 97 17.47 -18.55 -7.92
N LEU A 98 17.85 -19.26 -6.86
CA LEU A 98 18.89 -20.28 -6.89
C LEU A 98 18.52 -21.44 -5.95
N ASN A 99 18.52 -22.67 -6.44
CA ASN A 99 18.56 -23.83 -5.56
C ASN A 99 20.04 -24.16 -5.29
N ALA A 100 20.50 -23.87 -4.07
CA ALA A 100 21.91 -24.06 -3.70
C ALA A 100 22.06 -25.11 -2.60
N GLN A 101 23.12 -25.91 -2.71
CA GLN A 101 23.67 -26.63 -1.58
C GLN A 101 24.46 -25.65 -0.72
N VAL A 102 24.05 -25.51 0.54
CA VAL A 102 24.67 -24.60 1.50
C VAL A 102 25.52 -25.39 2.50
N GLU A 103 26.74 -24.93 2.73
CA GLU A 103 27.67 -25.51 3.70
C GLU A 103 28.36 -24.40 4.49
N ILE A 104 28.40 -24.55 5.82
CA ILE A 104 29.19 -23.69 6.71
C ILE A 104 30.24 -24.52 7.46
N ASN A 105 31.49 -24.07 7.39
CA ASN A 105 32.60 -24.59 8.19
C ASN A 105 33.15 -23.49 9.11
N THR A 106 34.22 -23.76 9.84
CA THR A 106 34.80 -22.82 10.82
C THR A 106 35.36 -21.53 10.21
N THR A 107 35.54 -21.48 8.89
CA THR A 107 36.20 -20.37 8.16
C THR A 107 35.41 -19.84 6.97
N GLU A 108 34.53 -20.65 6.39
CA GLU A 108 33.87 -20.37 5.12
C GLU A 108 32.39 -20.75 5.16
N LEU A 109 31.57 -19.90 4.52
CA LEU A 109 30.17 -20.17 4.19
C LEU A 109 30.06 -20.25 2.67
N LYS A 110 29.54 -21.36 2.16
CA LYS A 110 29.53 -21.69 0.74
C LYS A 110 28.12 -21.99 0.24
N PHE A 111 27.82 -21.51 -0.95
CA PHE A 111 26.59 -21.74 -1.69
C PHE A 111 26.97 -22.25 -3.07
N PHE A 112 26.53 -23.46 -3.43
CA PHE A 112 26.82 -24.10 -4.70
C PHE A 112 25.54 -24.53 -5.40
N SER A 113 25.36 -24.16 -6.67
CA SER A 113 24.27 -24.66 -7.50
C SER A 113 24.82 -25.52 -8.66
N SER A 114 23.93 -26.27 -9.33
CA SER A 114 24.28 -27.15 -10.46
C SER A 114 24.73 -26.38 -11.71
N ASP A 115 24.39 -25.10 -11.82
CA ASP A 115 24.52 -24.32 -13.05
C ASP A 115 25.79 -23.44 -13.06
N ASP A 116 26.91 -23.92 -12.49
CA ASP A 116 28.17 -23.15 -12.29
C ASP A 116 28.03 -21.84 -11.46
N MET A 117 26.86 -21.62 -10.86
CA MET A 117 26.57 -20.51 -9.96
C MET A 117 27.01 -20.83 -8.53
N TRP A 118 28.04 -20.13 -8.06
CA TRP A 118 28.52 -20.27 -6.68
C TRP A 118 28.85 -18.94 -6.02
N LEU A 119 28.74 -18.95 -4.69
CA LEU A 119 29.11 -17.86 -3.79
C LEU A 119 29.86 -18.45 -2.60
N THR A 120 31.05 -17.91 -2.30
CA THR A 120 31.84 -18.32 -1.12
C THR A 120 32.22 -17.09 -0.31
N VAL A 121 31.99 -17.17 1.00
CA VAL A 121 32.33 -16.12 1.97
C VAL A 121 33.43 -16.66 2.87
N ASN A 122 34.59 -16.02 2.88
CA ASN A 122 35.65 -16.29 3.84
C ASN A 122 35.51 -15.35 5.04
N LEU A 123 35.05 -15.91 6.16
CA LEU A 123 34.72 -15.17 7.38
C LEU A 123 35.97 -14.62 8.10
N LYS A 124 37.11 -15.29 7.96
CA LYS A 124 38.38 -14.85 8.59
C LYS A 124 39.05 -13.71 7.84
N LYS A 125 38.92 -13.68 6.51
CA LYS A 125 39.59 -12.70 5.64
C LYS A 125 38.66 -11.57 5.19
N ASN A 126 37.39 -11.60 5.58
CA ASN A 126 36.34 -10.70 5.11
C ASN A 126 36.22 -10.62 3.58
N LYS A 127 36.34 -11.78 2.91
CA LYS A 127 36.29 -11.87 1.44
C LYS A 127 35.03 -12.54 0.95
N LEU A 128 34.36 -11.90 0.00
CA LEU A 128 33.24 -12.43 -0.77
C LEU A 128 33.75 -12.81 -2.16
N HIS A 129 33.45 -14.04 -2.55
CA HIS A 129 33.79 -14.62 -3.85
C HIS A 129 32.51 -14.97 -4.60
N LEU A 130 32.37 -14.43 -5.81
CA LEU A 130 31.21 -14.64 -6.68
C LEU A 130 31.67 -15.21 -8.02
N SER A 131 30.92 -16.17 -8.54
CA SER A 131 31.07 -16.64 -9.93
C SER A 131 30.77 -15.51 -10.93
N GLY A 132 31.38 -15.59 -12.12
CA GLY A 132 31.19 -14.58 -13.18
C GLY A 132 29.74 -14.49 -13.67
N GLU A 133 29.02 -15.60 -13.69
CA GLU A 133 27.60 -15.65 -14.04
C GLU A 133 26.72 -14.91 -13.02
N VAL A 134 26.95 -15.07 -11.69
CA VAL A 134 26.23 -14.32 -10.65
C VAL A 134 26.43 -12.81 -10.81
N ILE A 135 27.66 -12.39 -11.11
CA ILE A 135 28.00 -10.96 -11.30
C ILE A 135 27.22 -10.39 -12.50
N LYS A 136 27.13 -11.16 -13.59
CA LYS A 136 26.42 -10.77 -14.80
C LYS A 136 24.91 -10.69 -14.58
N GLU A 137 24.29 -11.70 -13.99
CA GLU A 137 22.83 -11.75 -13.75
C GLU A 137 22.36 -10.70 -12.73
N LEU A 138 23.19 -10.38 -11.73
CA LEU A 138 22.87 -9.32 -10.76
C LEU A 138 23.26 -7.91 -11.24
N GLU A 139 23.82 -7.77 -12.45
CA GLU A 139 24.31 -6.50 -13.02
C GLU A 139 25.32 -5.78 -12.11
N LEU A 140 26.20 -6.55 -11.44
CA LEU A 140 27.18 -6.06 -10.48
C LEU A 140 28.46 -5.55 -11.17
N ASN A 141 28.97 -4.39 -10.74
CA ASN A 141 30.27 -3.86 -11.17
C ASN A 141 31.40 -4.31 -10.21
N LEU A 142 31.46 -5.61 -9.93
CA LEU A 142 32.40 -6.19 -8.96
C LEU A 142 33.47 -7.04 -9.64
N LYS A 143 34.65 -7.11 -9.02
CA LYS A 143 35.62 -8.18 -9.31
C LYS A 143 35.14 -9.47 -8.63
N CYS A 144 35.49 -10.64 -9.18
CA CYS A 144 35.15 -11.95 -8.58
C CYS A 144 35.60 -12.11 -7.11
N PHE A 145 36.51 -11.25 -6.65
CA PHE A 145 37.00 -11.15 -5.29
C PHE A 145 36.73 -9.73 -4.77
N SER A 146 35.90 -9.61 -3.74
CA SER A 146 35.60 -8.32 -3.11
C SER A 146 35.68 -8.44 -1.58
N GLU A 147 36.24 -7.43 -0.92
CA GLU A 147 36.21 -7.35 0.55
C GLU A 147 34.88 -6.75 1.01
N TYR A 148 34.26 -7.37 2.00
CA TYR A 148 33.07 -6.82 2.65
C TYR A 148 33.44 -6.12 3.96
N LEU A 149 32.73 -5.03 4.25
CA LEU A 149 32.92 -4.18 5.42
C LEU A 149 32.15 -4.70 6.64
N GLU A 150 31.00 -5.32 6.42
CA GLU A 150 30.11 -5.82 7.46
C GLU A 150 29.26 -6.98 6.92
N CYS A 151 29.02 -7.99 7.76
CA CYS A 151 28.08 -9.08 7.52
C CYS A 151 26.95 -9.01 8.55
N GLU A 152 25.72 -9.00 8.07
CA GLU A 152 24.50 -8.97 8.89
C GLU A 152 23.61 -10.16 8.55
N ILE A 153 23.02 -10.82 9.55
CA ILE A 153 22.04 -11.89 9.33
C ILE A 153 20.74 -11.50 10.00
N PHE A 154 19.67 -11.60 9.23
CA PHE A 154 18.31 -11.30 9.65
C PHE A 154 17.48 -12.58 9.66
N ARG A 155 16.58 -12.71 10.64
CA ARG A 155 15.39 -13.55 10.49
C ARG A 155 14.42 -12.85 9.55
N VAL A 156 13.78 -13.61 8.68
CA VAL A 156 12.73 -13.11 7.79
C VAL A 156 11.40 -13.71 8.22
N ASP A 157 10.52 -12.85 8.74
CA ASP A 157 9.21 -13.23 9.23
C ASP A 157 8.13 -12.92 8.17
N GLY A 158 7.14 -13.81 8.04
CA GLY A 158 5.98 -13.61 7.15
C GLY A 158 6.12 -14.19 5.74
N VAL A 159 7.23 -14.88 5.43
CA VAL A 159 7.41 -15.57 4.14
C VAL A 159 6.50 -16.79 4.08
N LYS A 160 5.81 -17.00 2.96
CA LYS A 160 5.14 -18.29 2.68
C LYS A 160 6.21 -19.36 2.50
N ASN A 161 6.15 -20.45 3.26
CA ASN A 161 7.11 -21.54 3.17
C ASN A 161 6.87 -22.43 1.94
N ASP A 162 6.84 -21.81 0.76
CA ASP A 162 6.65 -22.44 -0.54
C ASP A 162 7.73 -21.94 -1.52
N PRO A 163 8.72 -22.79 -1.87
CA PRO A 163 9.72 -22.49 -2.87
C PRO A 163 9.13 -22.07 -4.22
N GLY A 164 7.98 -22.66 -4.60
CA GLY A 164 7.27 -22.36 -5.84
C GLY A 164 6.80 -20.91 -5.87
N PHE A 165 6.19 -20.43 -4.78
CA PHE A 165 5.76 -19.03 -4.65
C PHE A 165 6.90 -18.02 -4.86
N ILE A 166 8.06 -18.25 -4.25
CA ILE A 166 9.21 -17.33 -4.35
C ILE A 166 9.77 -17.31 -5.77
N LYS A 167 9.93 -18.48 -6.39
CA LYS A 167 10.34 -18.59 -7.79
C LYS A 167 9.34 -17.87 -8.71
N LYS A 168 8.04 -18.11 -8.54
CA LYS A 168 6.95 -17.49 -9.32
C LYS A 168 6.99 -15.97 -9.25
N MET A 169 7.15 -15.40 -8.06
CA MET A 169 7.21 -13.95 -7.84
C MET A 169 8.41 -13.28 -8.53
N LEU A 170 9.61 -13.86 -8.41
CA LEU A 170 10.83 -13.33 -9.06
C LEU A 170 10.75 -13.45 -10.58
N THR A 171 10.26 -14.61 -11.06
CA THR A 171 10.01 -14.87 -12.49
C THR A 171 9.02 -13.86 -13.05
N ALA A 172 7.89 -13.60 -12.38
CA ALA A 172 6.90 -12.61 -12.82
C ALA A 172 7.51 -11.20 -13.01
N LYS A 173 8.44 -10.78 -12.13
CA LYS A 173 9.14 -9.49 -12.25
C LYS A 173 10.05 -9.44 -13.49
N GLN A 174 10.75 -10.54 -13.81
CA GLN A 174 11.58 -10.67 -15.01
C GLN A 174 10.72 -10.70 -16.29
N HIS A 175 9.65 -11.49 -16.30
CA HIS A 175 8.73 -11.59 -17.44
C HIS A 175 7.95 -10.31 -17.70
N ARG A 176 7.64 -9.52 -16.67
CA ARG A 176 6.96 -8.22 -16.84
C ARG A 176 7.64 -7.35 -17.90
N ARG A 177 8.98 -7.25 -17.88
CA ARG A 177 9.72 -6.45 -18.88
C ARG A 177 9.55 -7.02 -20.29
N ARG A 178 9.59 -8.35 -20.43
CA ARG A 178 9.39 -9.04 -21.71
C ARG A 178 7.97 -8.85 -22.24
N PHE A 179 6.93 -9.06 -21.43
CA PHE A 179 5.53 -8.86 -21.81
C PHE A 179 5.22 -7.41 -22.18
N LEU A 180 5.67 -6.44 -21.38
CA LEU A 180 5.50 -5.03 -21.72
C LEU A 180 6.19 -4.69 -23.04
N SER A 181 7.35 -5.28 -23.32
CA SER A 181 8.06 -5.08 -24.59
C SER A 181 7.33 -5.72 -25.77
N ALA A 182 6.79 -6.93 -25.60
CA ALA A 182 5.97 -7.60 -26.62
C ALA A 182 4.70 -6.79 -26.94
N LEU A 183 3.99 -6.29 -25.93
CA LEU A 183 2.80 -5.45 -26.13
C LEU A 183 3.13 -4.10 -26.78
N ARG A 184 4.31 -3.53 -26.51
CA ARG A 184 4.80 -2.31 -27.20
C ARG A 184 5.15 -2.58 -28.67
N ALA A 185 5.64 -3.77 -28.98
CA ALA A 185 6.03 -4.19 -30.33
C ALA A 185 4.85 -4.72 -31.16
N TYR A 186 3.73 -5.07 -30.52
CA TYR A 186 2.53 -5.55 -31.20
C TYR A 186 2.07 -4.58 -32.29
N ARG A 187 1.63 -5.14 -33.41
CA ARG A 187 1.01 -4.40 -34.52
C ARG A 187 -0.23 -5.16 -34.99
N PRO A 188 -1.35 -4.48 -35.25
CA PRO A 188 -2.53 -5.11 -35.83
C PRO A 188 -2.22 -5.70 -37.21
N SER A 189 -2.89 -6.80 -37.57
CA SER A 189 -2.61 -7.51 -38.82
C SER A 189 -2.84 -6.61 -40.05
N GLY A 190 -1.83 -6.54 -40.92
CA GLY A 190 -1.88 -5.82 -42.20
C GLY A 190 -2.03 -4.29 -42.11
N ASP A 191 -1.81 -3.70 -40.92
CA ASP A 191 -2.01 -2.26 -40.64
C ASP A 191 -3.39 -1.72 -41.07
N LEU A 192 -4.41 -2.60 -41.18
CA LEU A 192 -5.79 -2.26 -41.54
C LEU A 192 -6.43 -1.25 -40.58
N VAL A 193 -6.02 -1.31 -39.31
CA VAL A 193 -6.36 -0.34 -38.27
C VAL A 193 -5.10 -0.01 -37.47
N SER A 194 -5.00 1.23 -37.01
CA SER A 194 -3.89 1.67 -36.16
C SER A 194 -3.99 1.13 -34.72
N GLU A 195 -5.21 0.89 -34.25
CA GLU A 195 -5.52 0.48 -32.88
C GLU A 195 -6.68 -0.53 -32.86
N VAL A 196 -6.52 -1.60 -32.10
CA VAL A 196 -7.57 -2.62 -31.88
C VAL A 196 -8.45 -2.21 -30.70
N ARG A 197 -9.77 -2.17 -30.89
CA ARG A 197 -10.74 -1.87 -29.81
C ARG A 197 -11.25 -3.14 -29.14
N ILE A 198 -11.06 -3.23 -27.82
CA ILE A 198 -11.48 -4.35 -26.99
C ILE A 198 -12.62 -3.88 -26.07
N LEU A 199 -13.82 -4.43 -26.25
CA LEU A 199 -14.98 -4.10 -25.42
C LEU A 199 -15.01 -4.96 -24.16
N LEU A 200 -15.04 -4.32 -23.00
CA LEU A 200 -15.20 -4.99 -21.70
C LEU A 200 -16.70 -5.08 -21.37
N VAL A 201 -17.25 -6.29 -21.31
CA VAL A 201 -18.67 -6.53 -21.00
C VAL A 201 -18.79 -7.46 -19.80
N GLY A 202 -19.70 -7.15 -18.87
CA GLY A 202 -19.92 -8.02 -17.72
C GLY A 202 -20.86 -7.43 -16.67
N PRO A 203 -21.28 -8.21 -15.67
CA PRO A 203 -22.17 -7.77 -14.60
C PRO A 203 -21.65 -6.53 -13.84
N VAL A 204 -22.55 -5.81 -13.16
CA VAL A 204 -22.13 -4.78 -12.19
C VAL A 204 -21.20 -5.42 -11.14
N GLY A 205 -20.12 -4.74 -10.76
CA GLY A 205 -19.15 -5.26 -9.78
C GLY A 205 -18.13 -6.29 -10.31
N SER A 206 -18.18 -6.65 -11.60
CA SER A 206 -17.22 -7.59 -12.22
C SER A 206 -15.79 -7.07 -12.37
N GLY A 207 -15.52 -5.79 -12.13
CA GLY A 207 -14.17 -5.23 -12.20
C GLY A 207 -13.71 -4.69 -13.56
N LYS A 208 -14.62 -4.40 -14.51
CA LYS A 208 -14.29 -3.82 -15.83
C LYS A 208 -13.41 -2.56 -15.75
N SER A 209 -13.88 -1.52 -15.06
CA SER A 209 -13.16 -0.26 -14.88
C SER A 209 -11.84 -0.44 -14.10
N SER A 210 -11.83 -1.36 -13.13
CA SER A 210 -10.63 -1.72 -12.37
C SER A 210 -9.55 -2.39 -13.24
N PHE A 211 -9.97 -3.27 -14.15
CA PHE A 211 -9.05 -3.90 -15.10
C PHE A 211 -8.39 -2.86 -16.01
N PHE A 212 -9.15 -1.91 -16.56
CA PHE A 212 -8.57 -0.83 -17.36
C PHE A 212 -7.53 -0.04 -16.56
N ASN A 213 -7.87 0.43 -15.35
CA ASN A 213 -6.94 1.17 -14.50
C ASN A 213 -5.68 0.35 -14.19
N SER A 214 -5.82 -0.96 -13.98
CA SER A 214 -4.71 -1.88 -13.73
C SER A 214 -3.77 -2.01 -14.94
N VAL A 215 -4.33 -2.16 -16.15
CA VAL A 215 -3.56 -2.17 -17.41
C VAL A 215 -2.82 -0.85 -17.59
N LYS A 216 -3.52 0.29 -17.47
CA LYS A 216 -2.90 1.62 -17.61
C LYS A 216 -1.77 1.82 -16.59
N SER A 217 -2.02 1.48 -15.33
CA SER A 217 -1.04 1.58 -14.24
C SER A 217 0.22 0.75 -14.52
N ALA A 218 0.09 -0.41 -15.17
CA ALA A 218 1.23 -1.25 -15.52
C ALA A 218 2.20 -0.58 -16.51
N PHE A 219 1.67 0.21 -17.45
CA PHE A 219 2.47 0.96 -18.42
C PHE A 219 2.97 2.32 -17.90
N TYR A 220 2.21 2.98 -17.03
CA TYR A 220 2.56 4.29 -16.47
C TYR A 220 3.51 4.22 -15.26
N GLY A 221 3.62 3.05 -14.61
CA GLY A 221 4.50 2.84 -13.46
C GLY A 221 3.98 3.44 -12.15
N HIS A 222 2.76 3.97 -12.14
CA HIS A 222 2.05 4.45 -10.97
C HIS A 222 0.55 4.15 -11.11
N PHE A 223 -0.19 4.21 -10.01
CA PHE A 223 -1.62 3.93 -10.00
C PHE A 223 -2.42 5.06 -10.65
N THR A 224 -3.29 4.71 -11.61
CA THR A 224 -4.14 5.64 -12.39
C THR A 224 -5.62 5.43 -12.09
N ARG A 225 -6.42 6.50 -12.15
CA ARG A 225 -7.85 6.54 -11.77
C ARG A 225 -8.78 7.07 -12.87
N GLN A 226 -8.36 6.95 -14.12
CA GLN A 226 -9.10 7.53 -15.24
C GLN A 226 -10.49 6.90 -15.44
N ALA A 227 -10.67 5.61 -15.16
CA ALA A 227 -12.01 5.03 -15.03
C ALA A 227 -12.46 5.05 -13.57
N VAL A 228 -13.64 5.61 -13.30
CA VAL A 228 -14.16 5.71 -11.93
C VAL A 228 -14.45 4.31 -11.38
N MET A 229 -13.99 4.04 -10.16
CA MET A 229 -14.23 2.78 -9.44
C MET A 229 -15.10 3.01 -8.20
N GLY A 230 -15.72 1.93 -7.72
CA GLY A 230 -16.50 1.95 -6.49
C GLY A 230 -17.59 0.88 -6.43
N SER A 231 -18.41 0.99 -5.39
CA SER A 231 -19.60 0.18 -5.18
C SER A 231 -20.83 1.10 -5.06
N ASP A 232 -21.92 0.75 -5.73
CA ASP A 232 -23.24 1.39 -5.60
C ASP A 232 -24.31 0.34 -5.96
N GLU A 233 -25.57 0.60 -5.63
CA GLU A 233 -26.70 -0.32 -5.90
C GLU A 233 -26.96 -0.56 -7.40
N THR A 234 -26.46 0.35 -8.24
CA THR A 234 -26.53 0.28 -9.71
C THR A 234 -25.16 0.61 -10.30
N SER A 235 -24.97 0.39 -11.59
CA SER A 235 -23.69 0.67 -12.24
C SER A 235 -23.24 2.12 -12.06
N ILE A 236 -22.03 2.31 -11.53
CA ILE A 236 -21.36 3.61 -11.44
C ILE A 236 -21.00 4.11 -12.84
N THR A 237 -20.46 3.22 -13.68
CA THR A 237 -20.15 3.49 -15.08
C THR A 237 -21.46 3.57 -15.86
N LYS A 238 -21.90 4.80 -16.18
CA LYS A 238 -23.12 5.02 -16.96
C LYS A 238 -22.84 5.53 -18.38
N GLN A 239 -21.57 5.71 -18.74
CA GLN A 239 -21.16 6.15 -20.06
C GLN A 239 -20.38 5.05 -20.77
N TYR A 240 -20.50 4.99 -22.09
CA TYR A 240 -19.56 4.25 -22.93
C TYR A 240 -18.26 5.03 -23.00
N ARG A 241 -17.15 4.41 -22.63
CA ARG A 241 -15.85 5.10 -22.55
C ARG A 241 -14.80 4.33 -23.34
N THR A 242 -14.08 5.02 -24.22
CA THR A 242 -12.97 4.43 -24.97
C THR A 242 -11.65 5.00 -24.49
N TYR A 243 -10.82 4.15 -23.89
CA TYR A 243 -9.56 4.58 -23.29
C TYR A 243 -8.36 4.09 -24.08
N SER A 244 -7.54 5.04 -24.53
CA SER A 244 -6.23 4.76 -25.10
C SER A 244 -5.19 4.61 -23.99
N VAL A 245 -4.27 3.66 -24.15
CA VAL A 245 -3.18 3.43 -23.19
C VAL A 245 -1.87 3.92 -23.81
N LYS A 246 -1.12 4.75 -23.10
CA LYS A 246 0.20 5.23 -23.54
C LYS A 246 1.33 4.50 -22.82
N ASN A 247 2.49 4.46 -23.45
CA ASN A 247 3.71 3.93 -22.84
C ASN A 247 4.37 4.99 -21.93
N GLY A 248 3.75 5.26 -20.77
CA GLY A 248 4.17 6.30 -19.83
C GLY A 248 3.55 7.67 -20.12
N GLU A 249 3.76 8.62 -19.20
CA GLU A 249 3.22 9.98 -19.32
C GLU A 249 3.82 10.70 -20.54
N GLY A 250 2.96 11.13 -21.47
CA GLY A 250 3.39 11.75 -22.74
C GLY A 250 4.03 10.78 -23.75
N GLY A 251 4.01 9.47 -23.48
CA GLY A 251 4.54 8.44 -24.38
C GLY A 251 3.66 8.19 -25.61
N LYS A 252 4.15 7.37 -26.55
CA LYS A 252 3.37 6.92 -27.71
C LYS A 252 2.18 6.07 -27.26
N THR A 253 1.05 6.25 -27.93
CA THR A 253 -0.14 5.41 -27.74
C THR A 253 0.16 3.97 -28.17
N LEU A 254 -0.33 3.02 -27.39
CA LEU A 254 -0.26 1.61 -27.69
C LEU A 254 -1.28 1.25 -28.77
N PRO A 255 -1.02 0.21 -29.57
CA PRO A 255 -1.88 -0.24 -30.68
C PRO A 255 -3.22 -0.88 -30.25
N PHE A 256 -3.74 -0.55 -29.08
CA PHE A 256 -5.02 -1.06 -28.58
C PHE A 256 -5.74 -0.03 -27.69
N ILE A 257 -7.06 -0.13 -27.68
CA ILE A 257 -7.99 0.69 -26.90
C ILE A 257 -8.88 -0.25 -26.08
N LEU A 258 -9.06 0.07 -24.79
CA LEU A 258 -10.02 -0.62 -23.93
C LEU A 258 -11.30 0.21 -23.88
N CYS A 259 -12.42 -0.41 -24.24
CA CYS A 259 -13.74 0.21 -24.20
C CYS A 259 -14.49 -0.30 -22.97
N ASP A 260 -14.73 0.59 -22.01
CA ASP A 260 -15.50 0.30 -20.79
C ASP A 260 -16.98 0.57 -21.02
N SER A 261 -17.83 -0.30 -20.48
CA SER A 261 -19.28 -0.27 -20.66
C SER A 261 -20.01 -0.15 -19.32
N MET A 262 -21.26 0.30 -19.38
CA MET A 262 -22.16 0.14 -18.24
C MET A 262 -22.31 -1.35 -17.90
N GLY A 263 -22.37 -1.65 -16.61
CA GLY A 263 -22.52 -3.04 -16.13
C GLY A 263 -23.90 -3.62 -16.48
N LEU A 264 -23.93 -4.93 -16.70
CA LEU A 264 -25.18 -5.67 -16.82
C LEU A 264 -25.83 -5.83 -15.44
N ASP A 265 -27.11 -5.52 -15.33
CA ASP A 265 -27.94 -5.77 -14.15
C ASP A 265 -29.07 -6.75 -14.54
N GLU A 266 -29.73 -7.35 -13.56
CA GLU A 266 -30.87 -8.23 -13.81
C GLU A 266 -32.13 -7.44 -14.12
N ARG A 267 -32.34 -6.33 -13.42
CA ARG A 267 -33.50 -5.44 -13.61
C ARG A 267 -33.41 -4.81 -14.99
N GLU A 268 -34.47 -4.82 -15.78
CA GLU A 268 -34.44 -4.22 -17.12
C GLU A 268 -34.24 -2.70 -17.09
N GLU A 269 -34.68 -2.05 -16.01
CA GLU A 269 -34.54 -0.61 -15.78
C GLU A 269 -33.19 -0.22 -15.17
N ALA A 270 -32.29 -1.19 -14.93
CA ALA A 270 -30.94 -0.94 -14.43
C ALA A 270 -29.92 -1.62 -15.35
N GLY A 271 -28.81 -0.94 -15.65
CA GLY A 271 -27.73 -1.55 -16.43
C GLY A 271 -27.93 -1.52 -17.95
N LEU A 272 -26.90 -2.00 -18.66
CA LEU A 272 -26.74 -1.81 -20.10
C LEU A 272 -27.85 -2.50 -20.91
N CYS A 273 -28.52 -1.72 -21.77
CA CYS A 273 -29.51 -2.26 -22.70
C CYS A 273 -28.82 -3.19 -23.72
N LEU A 274 -29.38 -4.38 -23.93
CA LEU A 274 -28.77 -5.37 -24.84
C LEU A 274 -28.80 -4.90 -26.30
N ASP A 275 -29.77 -4.08 -26.68
CA ASP A 275 -29.87 -3.54 -28.03
C ASP A 275 -28.77 -2.49 -28.31
N ASP A 276 -28.26 -1.82 -27.27
CA ASP A 276 -27.11 -0.91 -27.41
C ASP A 276 -25.83 -1.69 -27.73
N ILE A 277 -25.69 -2.94 -27.29
CA ILE A 277 -24.48 -3.73 -27.50
C ILE A 277 -24.22 -3.93 -28.99
N LEU A 278 -25.24 -4.28 -29.77
CA LEU A 278 -25.09 -4.41 -31.22
C LEU A 278 -24.64 -3.10 -31.88
N HIS A 279 -25.10 -1.96 -31.37
CA HIS A 279 -24.68 -0.64 -31.83
C HIS A 279 -23.22 -0.34 -31.46
N ILE A 280 -22.80 -0.71 -30.24
CA ILE A 280 -21.41 -0.58 -29.78
C ILE A 280 -20.50 -1.45 -30.67
N LEU A 281 -20.84 -2.73 -30.88
CA LEU A 281 -20.04 -3.67 -31.67
C LEU A 281 -19.77 -3.13 -33.07
N LYS A 282 -20.79 -2.55 -33.70
CA LYS A 282 -20.71 -1.96 -35.04
C LYS A 282 -20.09 -0.56 -35.09
N GLY A 283 -19.75 0.04 -33.95
CA GLY A 283 -19.09 1.36 -33.86
C GLY A 283 -20.04 2.57 -33.93
N PHE A 284 -21.35 2.36 -33.80
CA PHE A 284 -22.36 3.44 -33.87
C PHE A 284 -22.39 4.34 -32.64
N VAL A 285 -21.86 3.86 -31.51
CA VAL A 285 -21.86 4.55 -30.22
C VAL A 285 -20.55 5.32 -30.03
N PRO A 286 -20.57 6.65 -29.92
CA PRO A 286 -19.36 7.45 -29.72
C PRO A 286 -18.86 7.40 -28.27
N ASP A 287 -17.58 7.74 -28.06
CA ASP A 287 -17.03 7.95 -26.72
C ASP A 287 -17.89 8.95 -25.92
N ARG A 288 -18.05 8.68 -24.62
CA ARG A 288 -18.85 9.44 -23.65
C ARG A 288 -20.35 9.42 -23.88
N TYR A 289 -20.86 8.52 -24.72
CA TYR A 289 -22.30 8.30 -24.82
C TYR A 289 -22.88 7.89 -23.47
N GLN A 290 -23.87 8.65 -22.98
CA GLN A 290 -24.59 8.38 -21.75
C GLN A 290 -25.68 7.35 -22.01
N PHE A 291 -25.57 6.17 -21.41
CA PHE A 291 -26.57 5.12 -21.58
C PHE A 291 -27.88 5.47 -20.87
N ASP A 292 -28.99 5.13 -21.51
CA ASP A 292 -30.33 5.09 -20.94
C ASP A 292 -30.77 3.61 -20.88
N PRO A 293 -30.89 3.02 -19.67
CA PRO A 293 -31.30 1.62 -19.52
C PRO A 293 -32.63 1.29 -20.23
N CYS A 294 -33.52 2.28 -20.34
CA CYS A 294 -34.87 2.10 -20.87
C CYS A 294 -35.00 2.42 -22.36
N LYS A 295 -33.98 3.07 -22.97
CA LYS A 295 -34.07 3.52 -24.37
C LYS A 295 -32.73 3.32 -25.10
N PRO A 296 -32.65 2.34 -26.01
CA PRO A 296 -31.45 2.16 -26.80
C PRO A 296 -31.21 3.35 -27.75
N ILE A 297 -29.95 3.53 -28.12
CA ILE A 297 -29.54 4.56 -29.07
C ILE A 297 -30.25 4.37 -30.42
N LYS A 298 -30.75 5.46 -30.99
CA LYS A 298 -31.43 5.45 -32.30
C LYS A 298 -30.62 6.21 -33.34
N PRO A 299 -30.72 5.85 -34.64
CA PRO A 299 -30.03 6.55 -35.74
C PRO A 299 -30.31 8.06 -35.86
N ARG A 300 -31.42 8.53 -35.27
CA ARG A 300 -31.84 9.95 -35.26
C ARG A 300 -31.21 10.77 -34.11
N HIS A 301 -30.40 10.14 -33.27
CA HIS A 301 -29.72 10.80 -32.16
C HIS A 301 -28.53 11.62 -32.69
N LEU A 302 -28.36 12.86 -32.22
CA LEU A 302 -27.34 13.81 -32.71
C LEU A 302 -25.89 13.26 -32.63
N ALA A 303 -25.67 12.31 -31.73
CA ALA A 303 -24.38 11.67 -31.49
C ALA A 303 -24.20 10.31 -32.21
N TYR A 304 -25.18 9.85 -33.00
CA TYR A 304 -25.11 8.55 -33.68
C TYR A 304 -24.17 8.60 -34.88
N ASN A 305 -23.17 7.73 -34.92
CA ASN A 305 -22.23 7.68 -36.05
C ASN A 305 -22.88 6.97 -37.24
N THR A 306 -23.42 7.70 -38.22
CA THR A 306 -24.22 7.10 -39.30
C THR A 306 -23.46 6.16 -40.24
N SER A 307 -22.12 6.20 -40.26
CA SER A 307 -21.28 5.28 -41.04
C SER A 307 -19.90 5.09 -40.38
N PRO A 308 -19.80 4.24 -39.35
CA PRO A 308 -18.57 4.11 -38.58
C PRO A 308 -17.47 3.43 -39.40
N PRO A 309 -16.27 4.04 -39.49
CA PRO A 309 -15.13 3.42 -40.15
C PRO A 309 -14.66 2.18 -39.38
N LEU A 310 -13.86 1.33 -40.02
CA LEU A 310 -13.37 0.08 -39.43
C LEU A 310 -12.69 0.30 -38.06
N LYS A 311 -11.91 1.37 -37.94
CA LYS A 311 -11.22 1.76 -36.69
C LYS A 311 -12.15 2.00 -35.49
N ASP A 312 -13.43 2.30 -35.73
CA ASP A 312 -14.41 2.60 -34.68
C ASP A 312 -15.25 1.39 -34.29
N ARG A 313 -15.14 0.28 -35.04
CA ARG A 313 -15.78 -0.99 -34.69
C ARG A 313 -15.06 -1.68 -33.55
N ILE A 314 -15.77 -2.56 -32.84
CA ILE A 314 -15.16 -3.44 -31.85
C ILE A 314 -14.50 -4.61 -32.58
N HIS A 315 -13.26 -4.91 -32.17
CA HIS A 315 -12.45 -5.95 -32.78
C HIS A 315 -12.35 -7.19 -31.87
N CYS A 316 -12.54 -7.02 -30.57
CA CYS A 316 -12.59 -8.10 -29.60
C CYS A 316 -13.57 -7.77 -28.46
N VAL A 317 -14.28 -8.76 -27.94
CA VAL A 317 -15.09 -8.65 -26.71
C VAL A 317 -14.47 -9.49 -25.60
N ALA A 318 -14.21 -8.85 -24.46
CA ALA A 318 -13.77 -9.50 -23.24
C ALA A 318 -14.93 -9.56 -22.23
N TYR A 319 -15.39 -10.77 -21.93
CA TYR A 319 -16.38 -11.03 -20.89
C TYR A 319 -15.71 -10.99 -19.52
N VAL A 320 -15.93 -9.92 -18.77
CA VAL A 320 -15.34 -9.69 -17.46
C VAL A 320 -16.26 -10.28 -16.39
N LEU A 321 -15.77 -11.28 -15.66
CA LEU A 321 -16.52 -12.00 -14.63
C LEU A 321 -15.71 -12.04 -13.33
N ASN A 322 -16.37 -11.79 -12.20
CA ASN A 322 -15.75 -11.94 -10.88
C ASN A 322 -15.72 -13.43 -10.52
N ILE A 323 -14.52 -13.97 -10.29
CA ILE A 323 -14.34 -15.40 -9.98
C ILE A 323 -15.12 -15.83 -8.72
N ASN A 324 -15.26 -14.92 -7.76
CA ASN A 324 -15.92 -15.21 -6.49
C ASN A 324 -17.45 -15.26 -6.59
N SER A 325 -18.04 -14.82 -7.71
CA SER A 325 -19.49 -14.77 -7.91
C SER A 325 -19.96 -15.36 -9.24
N VAL A 326 -19.06 -15.91 -10.05
CA VAL A 326 -19.39 -16.44 -11.39
C VAL A 326 -20.31 -17.66 -11.30
N ASN A 327 -20.17 -18.45 -10.24
CA ASN A 327 -20.97 -19.66 -10.01
C ASN A 327 -22.36 -19.36 -9.43
N SER A 328 -22.57 -18.13 -8.93
CA SER A 328 -23.84 -17.67 -8.36
C SER A 328 -24.59 -16.74 -9.30
N LEU A 329 -24.23 -16.70 -10.59
CA LEU A 329 -24.98 -15.92 -11.58
C LEU A 329 -26.37 -16.52 -11.78
N SER A 330 -27.39 -15.68 -11.78
CA SER A 330 -28.76 -16.14 -12.07
C SER A 330 -28.92 -16.58 -13.51
N ASP A 331 -29.90 -17.46 -13.77
CA ASP A 331 -30.26 -17.89 -15.11
C ASP A 331 -30.58 -16.71 -16.04
N LYS A 332 -31.20 -15.64 -15.50
CA LYS A 332 -31.48 -14.41 -16.23
C LYS A 332 -30.19 -13.73 -16.70
N MET A 333 -29.20 -13.58 -15.83
CA MET A 333 -27.92 -12.97 -16.18
C MET A 333 -27.15 -13.84 -17.18
N VAL A 334 -27.14 -15.16 -16.99
CA VAL A 334 -26.54 -16.11 -17.94
C VAL A 334 -27.21 -16.01 -19.32
N ALA A 335 -28.55 -15.88 -19.38
CA ALA A 335 -29.27 -15.67 -20.62
C ALA A 335 -28.89 -14.36 -21.33
N LYS A 336 -28.71 -13.26 -20.58
CA LYS A 336 -28.21 -11.98 -21.13
C LYS A 336 -26.81 -12.15 -21.74
N LEU A 337 -25.89 -12.79 -21.02
CA LEU A 337 -24.53 -13.06 -21.53
C LEU A 337 -24.53 -13.95 -22.78
N LYS A 338 -25.34 -15.01 -22.81
CA LYS A 338 -25.51 -15.88 -23.99
C LYS A 338 -26.12 -15.15 -25.18
N ARG A 339 -27.02 -14.19 -24.95
CA ARG A 339 -27.55 -13.34 -26.02
C ARG A 339 -26.44 -12.46 -26.62
N ILE A 340 -25.65 -11.80 -25.78
CA ILE A 340 -24.51 -10.99 -26.21
C ILE A 340 -23.52 -11.84 -26.99
N GLN A 341 -23.24 -13.06 -26.51
CA GLN A 341 -22.37 -14.01 -27.20
C GLN A 341 -22.82 -14.31 -28.62
N ARG A 342 -24.12 -14.53 -28.83
CA ARG A 342 -24.69 -14.72 -30.17
C ARG A 342 -24.49 -13.47 -31.04
N ASP A 343 -24.82 -12.29 -30.52
CA ASP A 343 -24.66 -11.02 -31.26
C ASP A 343 -23.18 -10.78 -31.68
N VAL A 344 -22.22 -11.16 -30.82
CA VAL A 344 -20.78 -11.06 -31.09
C VAL A 344 -20.33 -12.05 -32.17
N ILE A 345 -20.81 -13.30 -32.10
CA ILE A 345 -20.54 -14.35 -33.09
C ILE A 345 -21.11 -13.94 -34.47
N ASP A 346 -22.34 -13.45 -34.50
CA ASP A 346 -23.01 -13.01 -35.73
C ASP A 346 -22.29 -11.83 -36.39
N CYS A 347 -21.59 -11.00 -35.60
CA CYS A 347 -20.73 -9.93 -36.11
C CYS A 347 -19.33 -10.41 -36.53
N GLY A 348 -18.99 -11.68 -36.32
CA GLY A 348 -17.66 -12.24 -36.62
C GLY A 348 -16.53 -11.68 -35.76
N ILE A 349 -16.82 -11.27 -34.52
CA ILE A 349 -15.87 -10.63 -33.61
C ILE A 349 -15.23 -11.66 -32.67
N GLY A 350 -13.92 -11.56 -32.44
CA GLY A 350 -13.21 -12.43 -31.51
C GLY A 350 -13.64 -12.21 -30.05
N GLN A 351 -13.72 -13.28 -29.26
CA GLN A 351 -14.20 -13.21 -27.88
C GLN A 351 -13.28 -13.92 -26.89
N VAL A 352 -13.14 -13.36 -25.70
CA VAL A 352 -12.34 -13.89 -24.59
C VAL A 352 -13.09 -13.75 -23.26
N VAL A 353 -12.81 -14.61 -22.29
CA VAL A 353 -13.33 -14.49 -20.92
C VAL A 353 -12.19 -14.05 -20.01
N LEU A 354 -12.43 -13.01 -19.21
CA LEU A 354 -11.51 -12.47 -18.23
C LEU A 354 -12.08 -12.68 -16.82
N LEU A 355 -11.39 -13.47 -16.01
CA LEU A 355 -11.73 -13.66 -14.60
C LEU A 355 -10.98 -12.64 -13.73
N THR A 356 -11.71 -11.89 -12.91
CA THR A 356 -11.18 -10.86 -12.00
C THR A 356 -11.28 -11.30 -10.54
N ASN A 357 -10.65 -10.54 -9.63
CA ASN A 357 -10.59 -10.79 -8.18
C ASN A 357 -9.93 -12.13 -7.81
N VAL A 358 -8.82 -12.44 -8.49
CA VAL A 358 -8.00 -13.62 -8.22
C VAL A 358 -7.05 -13.30 -7.07
N ASP A 359 -7.58 -13.32 -5.84
CA ASP A 359 -6.85 -12.86 -4.65
C ASP A 359 -5.87 -13.93 -4.10
N ASN A 360 -5.99 -15.19 -4.52
CA ASN A 360 -5.06 -16.28 -4.21
C ASN A 360 -4.30 -16.74 -5.47
N CYS A 361 -3.15 -16.11 -5.74
CA CYS A 361 -2.26 -16.46 -6.85
C CYS A 361 -1.43 -17.74 -6.63
N ASP A 362 -1.59 -18.47 -5.53
CA ASP A 362 -0.76 -19.65 -5.30
C ASP A 362 -1.14 -20.80 -6.26
N GLU A 363 -2.44 -20.96 -6.56
CA GLU A 363 -3.00 -22.06 -7.35
C GLU A 363 -3.11 -21.77 -8.86
N VAL A 364 -3.40 -20.53 -9.28
CA VAL A 364 -3.55 -20.17 -10.71
C VAL A 364 -2.20 -20.14 -11.46
N LEU A 365 -1.09 -20.09 -10.71
CA LEU A 365 0.26 -19.92 -11.25
C LEU A 365 1.05 -21.21 -11.44
N ASP A 366 0.42 -22.39 -11.36
CA ASP A 366 1.10 -23.65 -11.66
C ASP A 366 1.51 -23.75 -13.14
N ASP A 367 2.81 -23.98 -13.35
CA ASP A 367 3.60 -24.32 -14.56
C ASP A 367 3.32 -23.63 -15.91
N ASN A 368 2.27 -22.82 -16.03
CA ASN A 368 1.82 -22.19 -17.26
C ASN A 368 2.62 -20.93 -17.61
N PHE A 369 3.36 -20.32 -16.69
CA PHE A 369 4.20 -19.16 -17.01
C PHE A 369 5.36 -19.50 -17.95
N THR A 370 5.91 -20.70 -17.84
CA THR A 370 6.93 -21.25 -18.75
C THR A 370 6.33 -21.70 -20.09
N ASN A 371 5.05 -22.12 -20.09
CA ASN A 371 4.36 -22.60 -21.29
C ASN A 371 3.53 -21.52 -22.03
N MET A 372 3.42 -20.31 -21.50
CA MET A 372 2.65 -19.19 -22.10
C MET A 372 3.17 -18.69 -23.46
N THR A 373 4.28 -19.24 -23.98
CA THR A 373 4.67 -19.07 -25.39
C THR A 373 3.76 -19.83 -26.36
N GLU A 374 2.99 -20.79 -25.87
CA GLU A 374 1.96 -21.50 -26.63
C GLU A 374 0.61 -21.37 -25.90
N SER A 375 -0.42 -20.94 -26.62
CA SER A 375 -1.77 -20.80 -26.09
C SER A 375 -2.33 -22.16 -25.66
N THR A 376 -2.39 -22.45 -24.37
CA THR A 376 -3.06 -23.65 -23.84
C THR A 376 -4.49 -23.35 -23.44
N THR A 377 -5.43 -23.60 -24.35
CA THR A 377 -6.81 -23.95 -24.00
C THR A 377 -6.86 -25.41 -23.55
N SER A 378 -7.09 -25.68 -22.27
CA SER A 378 -7.53 -27.01 -21.84
C SER A 378 -8.65 -26.90 -20.80
N GLN A 379 -9.78 -27.56 -21.10
CA GLN A 379 -10.98 -27.64 -20.26
C GLN A 379 -10.65 -28.25 -18.88
N SER A 380 -9.64 -29.11 -18.80
CA SER A 380 -9.23 -29.82 -17.58
C SER A 380 -8.65 -28.91 -16.49
N GLN A 381 -7.95 -27.82 -16.86
CA GLN A 381 -7.39 -26.88 -15.88
C GLN A 381 -8.46 -26.04 -15.17
N ILE A 382 -9.61 -25.79 -15.84
CA ILE A 382 -10.75 -25.10 -15.22
C ILE A 382 -11.41 -25.98 -14.17
N ASP A 383 -11.55 -27.28 -14.45
CA ASP A 383 -12.08 -28.27 -13.50
C ASP A 383 -11.11 -28.54 -12.34
N ASP A 384 -9.80 -28.55 -12.58
CA ASP A 384 -8.76 -28.70 -11.54
C ASP A 384 -8.66 -27.47 -10.62
N ILE A 385 -8.83 -26.25 -11.14
CA ILE A 385 -8.96 -25.03 -10.32
C ILE A 385 -10.22 -25.13 -9.45
N TYR A 386 -11.31 -25.69 -10.00
CA TYR A 386 -12.59 -25.84 -9.30
C TYR A 386 -12.52 -26.89 -8.17
N PHE A 387 -11.87 -28.03 -8.39
CA PHE A 387 -11.65 -29.07 -7.37
C PHE A 387 -10.51 -28.71 -6.38
N GLY A 388 -9.49 -27.99 -6.83
CA GLY A 388 -8.40 -27.47 -6.01
C GLY A 388 -8.88 -26.53 -4.93
N ILE A 389 -9.69 -25.52 -5.29
CA ILE A 389 -10.25 -24.54 -4.36
C ILE A 389 -11.18 -25.20 -3.33
N TYR A 390 -12.00 -26.17 -3.74
CA TYR A 390 -12.95 -26.87 -2.85
C TYR A 390 -12.24 -27.84 -1.88
N SER A 391 -11.18 -28.53 -2.34
CA SER A 391 -10.37 -29.42 -1.50
C SER A 391 -9.46 -28.65 -0.54
N LEU A 392 -8.97 -27.47 -0.92
CA LEU A 392 -8.17 -26.59 -0.05
C LEU A 392 -9.01 -25.83 0.98
N TRP A 393 -10.26 -25.46 0.67
CA TRP A 393 -11.19 -24.91 1.70
C TRP A 393 -11.44 -25.92 2.84
N MET A 394 -11.50 -27.22 2.51
CA MET A 394 -11.58 -28.31 3.48
C MET A 394 -10.23 -28.62 4.19
N LYS A 395 -9.09 -28.40 3.52
CA LYS A 395 -7.74 -28.62 4.11
C LYS A 395 -7.30 -27.49 5.05
N ARG A 396 -7.76 -26.26 4.82
CA ARG A 396 -7.35 -25.05 5.56
C ARG A 396 -7.86 -24.97 7.01
N HIS A 397 -8.78 -25.85 7.40
CA HIS A 397 -9.22 -25.97 8.79
C HIS A 397 -8.56 -27.11 9.58
N LYS A 398 -7.61 -27.86 8.98
CA LYS A 398 -6.99 -29.02 9.65
C LYS A 398 -5.46 -29.10 9.64
N GLU A 399 -4.74 -28.29 8.87
CA GLU A 399 -3.27 -28.35 8.85
C GLU A 399 -2.63 -26.96 8.91
N LEU A 400 -2.29 -26.53 10.12
CA LEU A 400 -1.15 -25.66 10.46
C LEU A 400 -0.91 -25.81 11.97
N SER A 401 -0.69 -27.06 12.39
CA SER A 401 -0.23 -27.37 13.74
C SER A 401 1.29 -27.31 13.79
N SER A 402 1.80 -26.54 14.75
CA SER A 402 3.11 -26.70 15.41
C SER A 402 4.42 -26.41 14.64
N MET A 403 5.36 -25.74 15.32
CA MET A 403 6.81 -25.58 15.02
C MET A 403 7.33 -24.35 14.25
N ALA A 404 6.60 -23.22 14.17
CA ALA A 404 7.18 -21.96 13.68
C ALA A 404 7.55 -20.99 14.83
N MET A 405 8.63 -20.21 14.67
CA MET A 405 9.02 -19.08 15.55
C MET A 405 8.03 -17.91 15.42
N ARG A 406 6.77 -18.12 15.80
CA ARG A 406 5.73 -17.09 15.85
C ARG A 406 5.35 -16.82 17.30
N THR A 407 5.17 -15.54 17.62
CA THR A 407 4.70 -15.10 18.95
C THR A 407 3.32 -15.69 19.25
N ARG A 408 3.08 -16.04 20.51
CA ARG A 408 1.76 -16.37 21.04
C ARG A 408 0.94 -15.13 21.38
N LEU A 409 1.57 -13.96 21.50
CA LEU A 409 0.86 -12.70 21.70
C LEU A 409 -0.12 -12.52 20.55
N THR A 410 -1.38 -12.32 20.88
CA THR A 410 -2.33 -11.83 19.90
C THR A 410 -1.94 -10.41 19.49
N TRP A 411 -2.36 -9.99 18.30
CA TRP A 411 -2.11 -8.63 17.80
C TRP A 411 -2.55 -7.55 18.80
N LEU A 412 -3.67 -7.77 19.50
CA LEU A 412 -4.20 -6.84 20.50
C LEU A 412 -3.30 -6.76 21.75
N GLN A 413 -2.91 -7.91 22.29
CA GLN A 413 -2.03 -7.97 23.46
C GLN A 413 -0.66 -7.35 23.19
N GLU A 414 -0.07 -7.66 22.02
CA GLU A 414 1.18 -7.04 21.59
C GLU A 414 1.03 -5.51 21.54
N LYS A 415 -0.05 -4.99 20.97
CA LYS A 415 -0.30 -3.55 20.88
C LYS A 415 -0.47 -2.87 22.23
N CYS A 416 -1.20 -3.47 23.17
CA CYS A 416 -1.33 -2.94 24.53
C CYS A 416 0.04 -2.81 25.20
N LEU A 417 0.89 -3.83 25.10
CA LEU A 417 2.24 -3.81 25.64
C LEU A 417 3.14 -2.79 24.92
N GLN A 418 3.06 -2.69 23.60
CA GLN A 418 3.81 -1.68 22.84
C GLN A 418 3.45 -0.26 23.30
N ASN A 419 2.15 0.04 23.44
CA ASN A 419 1.69 1.35 23.88
C ASN A 419 2.14 1.68 25.30
N TYR A 420 2.07 0.70 26.21
CA TYR A 420 2.47 0.89 27.61
C TYR A 420 3.98 1.13 27.76
N PHE A 421 4.81 0.37 27.04
CA PHE A 421 6.27 0.42 27.14
C PHE A 421 6.93 1.38 26.15
N GLY A 422 6.21 2.40 25.66
CA GLY A 422 6.76 3.51 24.87
C GLY A 422 6.93 3.24 23.37
N GLU A 423 5.93 2.60 22.75
CA GLU A 423 5.86 2.27 21.32
C GLU A 423 7.04 1.42 20.79
N LYS A 424 7.61 0.56 21.63
CA LYS A 424 8.76 -0.27 21.24
C LYS A 424 8.37 -1.39 20.28
N ARG A 425 9.20 -1.66 19.28
CA ARG A 425 9.03 -2.82 18.41
C ARG A 425 9.51 -4.07 19.12
N PHE A 426 8.70 -5.13 19.12
CA PHE A 426 9.07 -6.41 19.72
C PHE A 426 9.62 -7.36 18.68
N CYS A 427 10.85 -7.81 18.92
CA CYS A 427 11.55 -8.79 18.07
C CYS A 427 11.72 -10.08 18.88
N LEU A 428 10.91 -11.10 18.60
CA LEU A 428 10.99 -12.39 19.28
C LEU A 428 12.43 -12.95 19.15
N LEU A 429 13.10 -13.26 20.25
CA LEU A 429 14.43 -13.85 20.27
C LEU A 429 14.38 -15.33 20.65
N TYR A 430 13.55 -15.66 21.63
CA TYR A 430 13.42 -17.01 22.17
C TYR A 430 11.96 -17.39 22.40
N LYS A 431 11.65 -18.66 22.17
CA LYS A 431 10.34 -19.29 22.42
C LYS A 431 10.56 -20.70 22.94
N ALA A 432 10.17 -20.94 24.19
CA ALA A 432 10.43 -22.20 24.88
C ALA A 432 9.81 -23.41 24.19
N SER A 433 8.61 -23.27 23.61
CA SER A 433 7.96 -24.39 22.90
C SER A 433 8.69 -24.86 21.62
N VAL A 434 9.50 -24.00 21.01
CA VAL A 434 10.27 -24.32 19.79
C VAL A 434 11.71 -24.68 20.15
N GLN A 435 12.27 -23.97 21.12
CA GLN A 435 13.69 -23.98 21.44
C GLN A 435 14.02 -24.75 22.72
N LYS A 436 13.02 -25.47 23.27
CA LYS A 436 13.05 -26.24 24.52
C LYS A 436 13.11 -25.33 25.74
N PHE A 437 12.47 -25.75 26.84
CA PHE A 437 12.38 -25.01 28.10
C PHE A 437 13.73 -25.03 28.86
N CYS A 438 14.74 -24.36 28.31
CA CYS A 438 16.11 -24.41 28.78
C CYS A 438 16.64 -23.02 29.11
N LYS A 439 17.03 -22.82 30.38
CA LYS A 439 17.59 -21.56 30.89
C LYS A 439 18.86 -21.14 30.12
N GLN A 440 19.73 -22.11 29.83
CA GLN A 440 20.99 -21.86 29.13
C GLN A 440 20.71 -21.35 27.71
N ASP A 441 19.82 -22.02 26.97
CA ASP A 441 19.46 -21.63 25.60
C ASP A 441 18.83 -20.22 25.53
N LEU A 442 18.03 -19.85 26.54
CA LEU A 442 17.47 -18.50 26.67
C LEU A 442 18.58 -17.47 26.86
N PHE A 443 19.46 -17.66 27.85
CA PHE A 443 20.53 -16.70 28.09
C PHE A 443 21.45 -16.57 26.87
N TRP A 444 21.86 -17.67 26.24
CA TRP A 444 22.74 -17.60 25.07
C TRP A 444 22.17 -16.79 23.91
N LYS A 445 20.84 -16.81 23.73
CA LYS A 445 20.18 -16.03 22.67
C LYS A 445 19.92 -14.58 23.06
N CYS A 446 19.62 -14.33 24.32
CA CYS A 446 19.17 -13.03 24.81
C CYS A 446 20.27 -12.19 25.45
N TRP A 447 21.44 -12.76 25.73
CA TRP A 447 22.56 -12.06 26.37
C TRP A 447 23.01 -10.85 25.54
N ASP A 448 23.15 -9.70 26.20
CA ASP A 448 23.65 -8.44 25.62
C ASP A 448 22.89 -7.97 24.35
N ASN A 449 21.58 -8.22 24.30
CA ASN A 449 20.70 -7.77 23.20
C ASN A 449 20.03 -6.40 23.46
N GLY A 450 20.45 -5.67 24.49
CA GLY A 450 19.79 -4.43 24.90
C GLY A 450 18.43 -4.68 25.57
N PRO A 451 17.52 -3.69 25.59
CA PRO A 451 16.25 -3.78 26.31
C PRO A 451 15.46 -5.04 25.92
N THR A 452 15.05 -5.83 26.91
CA THR A 452 14.48 -7.17 26.69
C THR A 452 13.18 -7.34 27.49
N MET A 453 12.14 -7.89 26.88
CA MET A 453 10.89 -8.26 27.55
C MET A 453 10.77 -9.78 27.62
N VAL A 454 10.53 -10.32 28.81
CA VAL A 454 10.18 -11.72 29.04
C VAL A 454 8.67 -11.80 29.24
N VAL A 455 8.01 -12.66 28.48
CA VAL A 455 6.55 -12.87 28.48
C VAL A 455 6.28 -14.34 28.79
N LEU A 456 5.47 -14.57 29.81
CA LEU A 456 5.05 -15.88 30.30
C LEU A 456 3.55 -16.02 30.06
N TYR A 457 3.17 -17.15 29.46
CA TYR A 457 1.77 -17.46 29.18
C TYR A 457 1.26 -18.45 30.21
N SER A 458 0.20 -18.11 30.92
CA SER A 458 -0.60 -19.02 31.73
C SER A 458 -2.00 -19.18 31.12
N GLU A 459 -2.84 -20.07 31.65
CA GLU A 459 -4.19 -20.31 31.12
C GLU A 459 -5.06 -19.06 31.17
N ASN A 460 -4.95 -18.26 32.24
CA ASN A 460 -5.86 -17.15 32.54
C ASN A 460 -5.21 -15.77 32.48
N CYS A 461 -3.89 -15.66 32.34
CA CYS A 461 -3.21 -14.37 32.28
C CYS A 461 -1.87 -14.44 31.53
N VAL A 462 -1.43 -13.29 31.01
CA VAL A 462 -0.08 -13.09 30.50
C VAL A 462 0.68 -12.25 31.51
N VAL A 463 1.80 -12.77 32.02
CA VAL A 463 2.64 -12.07 32.99
C VAL A 463 4.06 -11.97 32.46
N GLY A 464 4.84 -11.00 32.91
CA GLY A 464 6.18 -10.84 32.38
C GLY A 464 7.05 -9.86 33.13
N ALA A 465 8.27 -9.72 32.62
CA ALA A 465 9.28 -8.82 33.14
C ALA A 465 9.90 -8.02 32.00
N TYR A 466 9.97 -6.71 32.15
CA TYR A 466 10.64 -5.80 31.25
C TYR A 466 11.99 -5.38 31.84
N LEU A 467 13.05 -5.60 31.06
CA LEU A 467 14.44 -5.31 31.38
C LEU A 467 14.91 -4.15 30.51
N GLN A 468 15.05 -2.96 31.09
CA GLN A 468 15.47 -1.76 30.37
C GLN A 468 16.86 -1.87 29.72
N GLU A 469 17.82 -2.56 30.34
CA GLU A 469 19.18 -2.76 29.82
C GLU A 469 19.44 -4.18 29.28
N GLY A 470 18.44 -5.07 29.38
CA GLY A 470 18.55 -6.48 28.98
C GLY A 470 19.26 -7.37 29.99
N PHE A 471 19.72 -8.53 29.53
CA PHE A 471 20.52 -9.45 30.33
C PHE A 471 21.99 -9.01 30.37
N GLN A 472 22.38 -8.34 31.45
CA GLN A 472 23.75 -7.89 31.72
C GLN A 472 24.26 -8.38 33.09
N LYS A 473 25.58 -8.30 33.30
CA LYS A 473 26.23 -8.57 34.62
C LYS A 473 26.13 -7.38 35.57
N ARG A 474 24.99 -6.70 35.63
CA ARG A 474 24.75 -5.53 36.49
C ARG A 474 23.37 -5.62 37.11
N GLU A 475 23.23 -5.14 38.34
CA GLU A 475 21.93 -5.01 38.98
C GLU A 475 21.16 -3.84 38.37
N MET A 476 19.86 -4.03 38.17
CA MET A 476 18.98 -3.04 37.57
C MET A 476 17.55 -3.19 38.11
N SER A 477 16.75 -2.13 37.98
CA SER A 477 15.32 -2.21 38.27
C SER A 477 14.59 -2.98 37.18
N ILE A 478 13.72 -3.90 37.57
CA ILE A 478 12.95 -4.76 36.67
C ILE A 478 11.49 -4.35 36.78
N THR A 479 10.82 -4.10 35.66
CA THR A 479 9.38 -3.81 35.65
C THR A 479 8.62 -5.09 35.41
N LEU A 480 7.94 -5.62 36.42
CA LEU A 480 7.01 -6.72 36.24
C LEU A 480 5.68 -6.20 35.71
N PHE A 481 4.98 -7.00 34.92
CA PHE A 481 3.67 -6.65 34.40
C PHE A 481 2.74 -7.86 34.34
N ALA A 482 1.44 -7.58 34.39
CA ALA A 482 0.39 -8.52 34.02
C ALA A 482 -0.52 -7.86 32.98
N LEU A 483 -0.99 -8.66 32.04
CA LEU A 483 -1.92 -8.27 31.00
C LEU A 483 -3.17 -9.13 31.12
N GLN A 484 -4.28 -8.48 31.47
CA GLN A 484 -5.61 -9.07 31.55
C GLN A 484 -6.47 -8.43 30.47
N GLU A 485 -6.91 -9.23 29.50
CA GLU A 485 -7.61 -8.78 28.29
C GLU A 485 -6.86 -7.67 27.54
N THR A 486 -7.11 -6.39 27.86
CA THR A 486 -6.49 -5.20 27.26
C THR A 486 -5.77 -4.31 28.25
N GLU A 487 -5.91 -4.53 29.56
CA GLU A 487 -5.31 -3.68 30.59
C GLU A 487 -3.95 -4.22 31.03
N VAL A 488 -2.96 -3.33 31.03
CA VAL A 488 -1.60 -3.62 31.50
C VAL A 488 -1.44 -3.02 32.89
N SER A 489 -1.24 -3.88 33.89
CA SER A 489 -0.77 -3.51 35.22
C SER A 489 0.73 -3.75 35.30
N ALA A 490 1.48 -2.84 35.93
CA ALA A 490 2.92 -3.01 36.07
C ALA A 490 3.42 -2.48 37.42
N CYS A 491 4.47 -3.12 37.94
CA CYS A 491 5.15 -2.69 39.16
C CYS A 491 6.67 -2.81 39.01
N LEU A 492 7.41 -1.91 39.66
CA LEU A 492 8.87 -1.90 39.61
C LEU A 492 9.43 -2.67 40.82
N ILE A 493 10.42 -3.53 40.58
CA ILE A 493 11.17 -4.28 41.60
C ILE A 493 12.68 -4.06 41.44
N GLY A 494 13.46 -4.35 42.49
CA GLY A 494 14.92 -4.28 42.46
C GLY A 494 15.51 -3.02 43.10
N PRO A 495 16.83 -2.80 42.92
CA PRO A 495 17.67 -3.39 41.87
C PRO A 495 18.03 -4.87 42.09
N TYR A 496 18.02 -5.67 41.02
CA TYR A 496 18.42 -7.08 41.01
C TYR A 496 19.21 -7.43 39.75
N LEU A 497 20.01 -8.49 39.80
CA LEU A 497 20.61 -9.08 38.60
C LEU A 497 19.52 -9.76 37.75
N PRO A 498 19.34 -9.41 36.46
CA PRO A 498 18.33 -10.02 35.60
C PRO A 498 18.44 -11.54 35.47
N ALA A 499 19.64 -12.10 35.65
CA ALA A 499 19.87 -13.54 35.66
C ALA A 499 19.13 -14.26 36.80
N LEU A 500 18.85 -13.57 37.92
CA LEU A 500 18.14 -14.10 39.08
C LEU A 500 16.62 -14.20 38.88
N LEU A 501 16.08 -13.69 37.76
CA LEU A 501 14.70 -13.97 37.35
C LEU A 501 14.47 -15.46 37.10
N PHE A 502 15.51 -16.20 36.70
CA PHE A 502 15.44 -17.62 36.39
C PHE A 502 16.16 -18.43 37.46
N TYR A 503 15.39 -19.12 38.29
CA TYR A 503 15.92 -19.90 39.40
C TYR A 503 16.83 -21.04 38.91
N ASP A 504 17.90 -21.32 39.66
CA ASP A 504 18.78 -22.47 39.46
C ASP A 504 18.84 -23.30 40.73
N ARG A 505 18.44 -24.57 40.66
CA ARG A 505 18.59 -25.49 41.80
C ARG A 505 20.05 -25.67 42.23
N GLN A 506 21.02 -25.35 41.38
CA GLN A 506 22.45 -25.50 41.70
C GLN A 506 23.05 -24.28 42.43
N ALA A 507 22.43 -23.10 42.34
CA ALA A 507 23.00 -21.85 42.85
C ALA A 507 22.27 -21.27 44.07
N PHE A 508 21.04 -21.72 44.38
CA PHE A 508 20.19 -21.25 45.50
C PHE A 508 19.87 -19.74 45.55
N ASP A 509 20.30 -18.95 44.56
CA ASP A 509 19.99 -17.53 44.45
C ASP A 509 18.76 -17.27 43.54
N CYS A 510 17.76 -16.56 44.06
CA CYS A 510 16.61 -16.05 43.31
C CYS A 510 16.14 -14.70 43.85
N ILE A 511 15.38 -13.98 43.03
CA ILE A 511 14.63 -12.81 43.50
C ILE A 511 13.48 -13.31 44.41
N PRO A 512 13.43 -12.93 45.70
CA PRO A 512 12.49 -13.52 46.67
C PRO A 512 11.01 -13.33 46.32
N CYS A 513 10.70 -12.27 45.57
CA CYS A 513 9.34 -11.87 45.27
C CYS A 513 8.84 -12.30 43.88
N PHE A 514 9.74 -12.71 42.97
CA PHE A 514 9.39 -13.17 41.62
C PHE A 514 10.51 -14.04 41.03
N TYR A 515 10.24 -15.31 40.74
CA TYR A 515 11.21 -16.17 40.05
C TYR A 515 10.52 -17.20 39.15
N ILE A 516 11.22 -17.56 38.07
CA ILE A 516 10.76 -18.46 37.01
C ILE A 516 11.60 -19.74 37.09
N VAL A 517 10.94 -20.90 37.20
CA VAL A 517 11.58 -22.21 37.06
C VAL A 517 11.20 -22.76 35.69
N LEU A 518 12.04 -22.47 34.70
CA LEU A 518 11.69 -22.63 33.29
C LEU A 518 11.54 -24.09 32.88
N ASP A 519 12.38 -24.97 33.40
CA ASP A 519 12.38 -26.42 33.18
C ASP A 519 11.19 -27.12 33.83
N GLU A 520 10.74 -26.64 34.99
CA GLU A 520 9.51 -27.09 35.67
C GLU A 520 8.24 -26.41 35.14
N LYS A 521 8.40 -25.41 34.26
CA LYS A 521 7.31 -24.62 33.68
C LYS A 521 6.43 -23.95 34.73
N ASN A 522 7.01 -23.39 35.79
CA ASN A 522 6.26 -22.64 36.79
C ASN A 522 6.88 -21.26 37.06
N VAL A 523 6.05 -20.33 37.52
CA VAL A 523 6.47 -19.01 38.02
C VAL A 523 5.87 -18.77 39.39
N THR A 524 6.69 -18.31 40.33
CA THR A 524 6.27 -17.96 41.68
C THR A 524 6.26 -16.44 41.81
N ILE A 525 5.15 -15.89 42.31
CA ILE A 525 4.91 -14.46 42.50
C ILE A 525 4.44 -14.25 43.95
N SER A 526 5.04 -13.33 44.69
CA SER A 526 4.60 -13.05 46.07
C SER A 526 3.22 -12.40 46.11
N SER A 527 2.48 -12.59 47.20
CA SER A 527 1.13 -12.04 47.37
C SER A 527 1.09 -10.51 47.22
N GLU A 528 2.10 -9.80 47.73
CA GLU A 528 2.23 -8.34 47.58
C GLU A 528 2.35 -7.91 46.11
N ILE A 529 3.07 -8.68 45.29
CA ILE A 529 3.21 -8.38 43.86
C ILE A 529 1.94 -8.76 43.11
N CYS A 530 1.28 -9.87 43.47
CA CYS A 530 -0.01 -10.23 42.91
C CYS A 530 -1.03 -9.10 43.08
N GLU A 531 -1.12 -8.51 44.27
CA GLU A 531 -2.03 -7.38 44.54
C GLU A 531 -1.69 -6.16 43.67
N LYS A 532 -0.40 -5.79 43.56
CA LYS A 532 0.05 -4.67 42.69
C LYS A 532 -0.21 -4.91 41.20
N LEU A 533 -0.21 -6.17 40.77
CA LEU A 533 -0.48 -6.58 39.38
C LEU A 533 -1.96 -6.89 39.13
N GLY A 534 -2.84 -6.79 40.14
CA GLY A 534 -4.26 -7.14 40.00
C GLY A 534 -4.51 -8.63 39.77
N LEU A 535 -3.58 -9.50 40.19
CA LEU A 535 -3.69 -10.95 40.09
C LEU A 535 -4.26 -11.56 41.38
N PRO A 536 -5.01 -12.67 41.33
CA PRO A 536 -5.51 -13.33 42.53
C PRO A 536 -4.34 -13.86 43.38
N PRO A 537 -4.34 -13.67 44.72
CA PRO A 537 -3.23 -14.07 45.59
C PRO A 537 -3.04 -15.60 45.67
N GLU A 538 -4.06 -16.38 45.32
CA GLU A 538 -4.03 -17.86 45.30
C GLU A 538 -3.38 -18.44 44.04
N CYS A 539 -3.00 -17.61 43.06
CA CYS A 539 -2.52 -18.10 41.76
C CYS A 539 -1.03 -18.50 41.74
N SER A 540 -0.26 -18.31 42.81
CA SER A 540 1.17 -18.67 42.82
C SER A 540 1.42 -20.01 43.55
N PRO A 541 2.16 -20.97 42.96
CA PRO A 541 2.87 -20.90 41.68
C PRO A 541 1.92 -21.08 40.47
N MET A 542 2.14 -20.30 39.41
CA MET A 542 1.39 -20.41 38.15
C MET A 542 2.07 -21.37 37.20
N ASP A 543 1.30 -22.25 36.55
CA ASP A 543 1.77 -23.07 35.45
C ASP A 543 1.97 -22.23 34.18
N ILE A 544 3.11 -22.42 33.53
CA ILE A 544 3.55 -21.74 32.31
C ILE A 544 3.31 -22.65 31.11
N LEU A 545 2.42 -22.22 30.22
CA LEU A 545 2.18 -22.87 28.93
C LEU A 545 3.33 -22.62 27.93
N ASP A 546 3.92 -21.43 27.95
CA ASP A 546 5.05 -21.05 27.11
C ASP A 546 5.79 -19.84 27.70
N CYS A 547 7.05 -19.66 27.28
CA CYS A 547 7.88 -18.52 27.65
C CYS A 547 8.51 -17.95 26.38
N GLU A 548 8.28 -16.66 26.15
CA GLU A 548 8.82 -15.92 25.02
C GLU A 548 9.65 -14.74 25.51
N THR A 549 10.75 -14.46 24.84
CA THR A 549 11.54 -13.25 25.10
C THR A 549 11.67 -12.43 23.84
N PHE A 550 11.55 -11.12 23.99
CA PHE A 550 11.56 -10.14 22.92
C PHE A 550 12.67 -9.13 23.16
N ARG A 551 13.43 -8.81 22.10
CA ARG A 551 14.21 -7.57 22.08
C ARG A 551 13.25 -6.41 21.82
N CYS A 552 13.33 -5.39 22.65
CA CYS A 552 12.51 -4.19 22.54
C CYS A 552 13.34 -3.06 21.92
N GLU A 553 13.08 -2.77 20.65
CA GLU A 553 13.79 -1.73 19.90
C GLU A 553 12.96 -0.45 19.84
N GLU A 554 13.62 0.72 19.79
CA GLU A 554 12.90 1.93 19.43
C GLU A 554 12.35 1.83 18.01
N PHE A 555 11.04 2.09 17.87
CA PHE A 555 10.41 1.98 16.56
C PHE A 555 10.96 3.02 15.58
N LEU A 556 11.14 4.26 16.04
CA LEU A 556 11.66 5.41 15.29
C LEU A 556 13.03 5.83 15.84
N ASP A 557 14.07 5.03 15.59
CA ASP A 557 15.45 5.46 15.89
C ASP A 557 15.87 6.68 15.03
N GLU A 558 16.98 7.34 15.40
CA GLU A 558 17.51 8.49 14.66
C GLU A 558 17.83 8.17 13.18
N LYS A 559 18.14 6.92 12.87
CA LYS A 559 18.48 6.50 11.51
C LYS A 559 17.23 6.47 10.63
N LYS A 560 16.15 5.83 11.08
CA LYS A 560 14.84 5.81 10.41
C LYS A 560 14.30 7.23 10.26
N ARG A 561 14.45 8.10 11.26
CA ARG A 561 14.07 9.52 11.13
C ARG A 561 14.82 10.21 9.98
N ARG A 562 16.14 9.99 9.87
CA ARG A 562 16.95 10.50 8.73
C ARG A 562 16.48 9.94 7.39
N ASP A 563 16.24 8.63 7.29
CA ASP A 563 15.78 8.00 6.05
C ASP A 563 14.39 8.50 5.62
N ILE A 564 13.47 8.70 6.57
CA ILE A 564 12.15 9.30 6.33
C ILE A 564 12.31 10.73 5.82
N ALA A 565 13.19 11.53 6.43
CA ALA A 565 13.47 12.90 5.98
C ALA A 565 14.04 12.94 4.55
N VAL A 566 14.89 11.98 4.16
CA VAL A 566 15.39 11.85 2.77
C VAL A 566 14.24 11.56 1.80
N ILE A 567 13.34 10.62 2.14
CA ILE A 567 12.17 10.31 1.31
C ILE A 567 11.25 11.52 1.20
N GLN A 568 11.00 12.20 2.31
CA GLN A 568 10.21 13.41 2.36
C GLN A 568 10.78 14.47 1.41
N ASN A 569 12.10 14.69 1.45
CA ASN A 569 12.77 15.62 0.53
C ASN A 569 12.61 15.19 -0.94
N ASN A 570 12.75 13.91 -1.26
CA ASN A 570 12.54 13.40 -2.62
C ASN A 570 11.08 13.61 -3.09
N LEU A 571 10.10 13.39 -2.22
CA LEU A 571 8.68 13.65 -2.51
C LEU A 571 8.43 15.14 -2.71
N LEU A 572 8.98 16.00 -1.85
CA LEU A 572 8.90 17.46 -1.97
C LEU A 572 9.47 17.94 -3.31
N GLN A 573 10.65 17.46 -3.71
CA GLN A 573 11.23 17.82 -5.01
C GLN A 573 10.36 17.34 -6.17
N THR A 574 9.85 16.10 -6.11
CA THR A 574 8.95 15.56 -7.13
C THR A 574 7.72 16.45 -7.31
N LEU A 575 7.08 16.83 -6.20
CA LEU A 575 5.89 17.69 -6.18
C LEU A 575 6.19 19.15 -6.57
N ARG A 576 7.41 19.62 -6.35
CA ARG A 576 7.88 20.94 -6.83
C ARG A 576 8.05 20.95 -8.34
N THR A 577 8.57 19.87 -8.92
CA THR A 577 8.76 19.72 -10.38
C THR A 577 7.52 19.27 -11.12
N TYR A 578 6.42 19.00 -10.39
CA TYR A 578 5.14 18.62 -10.96
C TYR A 578 4.67 19.64 -12.00
N LYS A 579 4.08 19.14 -13.09
CA LYS A 579 3.49 19.95 -14.16
C LYS A 579 2.11 19.41 -14.49
N PRO A 580 1.03 20.17 -14.29
CA PRO A 580 -0.33 19.70 -14.58
C PRO A 580 -0.48 19.31 -16.04
N TYR A 581 -0.49 18.01 -16.30
CA TYR A 581 -0.49 17.38 -17.62
C TYR A 581 0.35 18.13 -18.69
N GLY A 582 1.64 18.31 -18.43
CA GLY A 582 2.56 18.96 -19.37
C GLY A 582 2.34 20.47 -19.54
N ASP A 583 2.04 21.18 -18.45
CA ASP A 583 1.70 22.61 -18.40
C ASP A 583 0.42 22.97 -19.18
N LEU A 584 -0.54 22.02 -19.31
CA LEU A 584 -1.84 22.29 -19.94
C LEU A 584 -2.62 23.38 -19.18
N VAL A 585 -2.51 23.37 -17.86
CA VAL A 585 -2.97 24.45 -16.98
C VAL A 585 -1.82 24.90 -16.08
N PRO A 586 -1.79 26.18 -15.66
CA PRO A 586 -0.73 26.68 -14.79
C PRO A 586 -0.75 26.04 -13.40
N GLN A 587 -1.94 25.74 -12.88
CA GLN A 587 -2.13 25.13 -11.57
C GLN A 587 -3.30 24.15 -11.59
N ALA A 588 -3.13 22.97 -10.99
CA ALA A 588 -4.23 22.05 -10.71
C ALA A 588 -5.04 22.55 -9.50
N ARG A 589 -6.35 22.73 -9.67
CA ARG A 589 -7.28 23.12 -8.59
C ARG A 589 -7.94 21.90 -7.96
N ILE A 590 -7.79 21.76 -6.64
CA ILE A 590 -8.29 20.64 -5.85
C ILE A 590 -9.37 21.15 -4.90
N LEU A 591 -10.59 20.63 -4.99
CA LEU A 591 -11.70 21.01 -4.11
C LEU A 591 -11.81 20.06 -2.91
N LEU A 592 -11.86 20.59 -1.70
CA LEU A 592 -12.11 19.84 -0.48
C LEU A 592 -13.59 19.92 -0.12
N LEU A 593 -14.28 18.78 -0.08
CA LEU A 593 -15.69 18.65 0.35
C LEU A 593 -15.78 17.70 1.53
N GLY A 594 -16.75 17.86 2.41
CA GLY A 594 -16.92 16.94 3.54
C GLY A 594 -17.69 17.53 4.70
N PRO A 595 -18.09 16.69 5.69
CA PRO A 595 -18.81 17.15 6.88
C PRO A 595 -18.13 18.32 7.60
N THR A 596 -18.92 19.09 8.33
CA THR A 596 -18.37 20.05 9.31
C THR A 596 -17.53 19.29 10.34
N GLY A 597 -16.37 19.82 10.73
CA GLY A 597 -15.44 19.17 11.66
C GLY A 597 -14.51 18.12 11.04
N ALA A 598 -14.71 17.72 9.78
CA ALA A 598 -13.91 16.68 9.13
C ALA A 598 -12.43 17.04 8.84
N GLY A 599 -11.94 18.21 9.25
CA GLY A 599 -10.52 18.57 9.06
C GLY A 599 -10.14 19.16 7.68
N LYS A 600 -11.08 19.63 6.86
CA LYS A 600 -10.80 20.25 5.54
C LYS A 600 -9.79 21.42 5.61
N SER A 601 -10.10 22.43 6.41
CA SER A 601 -9.26 23.63 6.59
C SER A 601 -7.93 23.28 7.29
N SER A 602 -7.94 22.30 8.21
CA SER A 602 -6.72 21.77 8.83
C SER A 602 -5.80 21.08 7.82
N PHE A 603 -6.35 20.33 6.85
CA PHE A 603 -5.56 19.73 5.78
C PHE A 603 -4.90 20.80 4.89
N VAL A 604 -5.61 21.89 4.56
CA VAL A 604 -5.02 23.03 3.83
C VAL A 604 -3.81 23.60 4.57
N ASN A 605 -3.97 23.90 5.86
CA ASN A 605 -2.89 24.39 6.70
C ASN A 605 -1.73 23.39 6.79
N SER A 606 -2.03 22.10 6.91
CA SER A 606 -1.03 21.05 7.00
C SER A 606 -0.17 20.99 5.73
N VAL A 607 -0.79 20.92 4.55
CA VAL A 607 -0.08 20.94 3.26
C VAL A 607 0.81 22.18 3.15
N LYS A 608 0.26 23.36 3.44
CA LYS A 608 1.03 24.62 3.39
C LYS A 608 2.20 24.62 4.36
N SER A 609 2.02 24.03 5.54
CA SER A 609 3.07 23.96 6.57
C SER A 609 4.25 23.12 6.10
N VAL A 610 3.99 21.97 5.47
CA VAL A 610 5.05 21.09 4.92
C VAL A 610 5.88 21.81 3.85
N PHE A 611 5.24 22.52 2.91
CA PHE A 611 5.97 23.21 1.84
C PHE A 611 6.66 24.51 2.28
N ARG A 612 6.17 25.15 3.34
CA ARG A 612 6.81 26.33 3.93
C ARG A 612 7.96 25.97 4.86
N GLY A 613 7.93 24.77 5.47
CA GLY A 613 8.89 24.35 6.49
C GLY A 613 8.54 24.86 7.90
N SER A 614 7.33 25.37 8.11
CA SER A 614 6.85 25.90 9.41
C SER A 614 5.34 25.78 9.51
N ILE A 615 4.80 25.59 10.71
CA ILE A 615 3.34 25.55 10.95
C ILE A 615 2.67 26.85 10.49
N THR A 616 1.50 26.73 9.84
CA THR A 616 0.72 27.85 9.32
C THR A 616 -0.76 27.76 9.72
N HIS A 617 -1.40 28.91 9.94
CA HIS A 617 -2.81 29.01 10.34
C HIS A 617 -3.62 29.93 9.39
N GLN A 618 -3.38 29.82 8.08
CA GLN A 618 -4.02 30.73 7.12
C GLN A 618 -5.49 30.37 6.82
N ALA A 619 -5.81 29.08 6.80
CA ALA A 619 -7.19 28.62 6.79
C ALA A 619 -7.73 28.63 8.23
N LEU A 620 -8.94 29.16 8.41
CA LEU A 620 -9.56 29.29 9.71
C LEU A 620 -9.97 27.90 10.22
N VAL A 621 -9.49 27.52 11.41
CA VAL A 621 -9.78 26.22 12.05
C VAL A 621 -10.41 26.51 13.40
N GLY A 622 -11.52 25.83 13.70
CA GLY A 622 -12.19 25.93 14.99
C GLY A 622 -13.38 24.97 15.11
N CYS A 623 -13.87 24.82 16.34
CA CYS A 623 -14.96 23.92 16.71
C CYS A 623 -16.24 24.73 16.96
N ASP A 624 -16.93 25.11 15.88
CA ASP A 624 -18.29 25.66 15.95
C ASP A 624 -19.29 24.61 15.45
N VAL A 625 -20.44 24.49 16.13
CA VAL A 625 -21.55 23.59 15.80
C VAL A 625 -22.04 23.81 14.36
N ASN A 626 -21.99 25.05 13.86
CA ASN A 626 -22.39 25.40 12.50
C ASN A 626 -21.25 25.36 11.48
N GLY A 627 -20.02 25.14 11.94
CA GLY A 627 -18.81 25.23 11.14
C GLY A 627 -18.28 26.65 11.00
N VAL A 628 -16.96 26.76 10.93
CA VAL A 628 -16.25 28.04 10.96
C VAL A 628 -16.02 28.62 9.55
N SER A 629 -15.99 27.76 8.52
CA SER A 629 -15.83 28.17 7.13
C SER A 629 -17.19 28.31 6.44
N ASP A 630 -17.64 29.55 6.22
CA ASP A 630 -18.87 29.89 5.50
C ASP A 630 -18.63 30.34 4.04
N LYS A 631 -17.35 30.51 3.67
CA LYS A 631 -16.90 31.03 2.37
C LYS A 631 -16.16 29.98 1.56
N PHE A 632 -16.32 30.04 0.24
CA PHE A 632 -15.42 29.40 -0.71
C PHE A 632 -14.06 30.11 -0.69
N ARG A 633 -12.98 29.37 -0.45
CA ARG A 633 -11.64 29.96 -0.32
C ARG A 633 -10.63 29.19 -1.14
N THR A 634 -9.85 29.92 -1.93
CA THR A 634 -8.78 29.37 -2.77
C THR A 634 -7.44 29.69 -2.12
N TYR A 635 -6.65 28.66 -1.82
CA TYR A 635 -5.36 28.76 -1.13
C TYR A 635 -4.22 28.31 -2.04
N PRO A 636 -3.54 29.24 -2.72
CA PRO A 636 -2.29 28.95 -3.40
C PRO A 636 -1.25 28.45 -2.39
N VAL A 637 -0.47 27.45 -2.79
CA VAL A 637 0.64 26.92 -2.00
C VAL A 637 1.94 27.46 -2.56
N THR A 638 2.85 27.89 -1.68
CA THR A 638 4.16 28.43 -2.04
C THR A 638 5.25 27.56 -1.44
N TYR A 639 6.39 27.45 -2.13
CA TYR A 639 7.55 26.72 -1.64
C TYR A 639 8.53 27.65 -0.92
N GLY A 640 8.89 27.31 0.32
CA GLY A 640 9.83 28.07 1.14
C GLY A 640 9.37 29.49 1.48
N SER A 641 10.30 30.30 1.99
CA SER A 641 10.11 31.73 2.29
C SER A 641 10.03 32.61 1.06
N ASP A 642 10.59 32.16 -0.07
CA ASP A 642 10.80 32.97 -1.28
C ASP A 642 9.51 33.13 -2.10
N GLY A 643 8.43 32.44 -1.71
CA GLY A 643 7.09 32.69 -2.23
C GLY A 643 6.80 32.12 -3.61
N PHE A 644 7.66 31.24 -4.15
CA PHE A 644 7.42 30.63 -5.46
C PHE A 644 6.13 29.79 -5.46
N PRO A 645 5.15 30.11 -6.33
CA PRO A 645 3.88 29.40 -6.36
C PRO A 645 4.06 28.00 -6.91
N LEU A 646 3.49 27.01 -6.22
CA LEU A 646 3.46 25.63 -6.68
C LEU A 646 2.40 25.44 -7.78
N PRO A 647 2.53 24.39 -8.61
CA PRO A 647 1.63 24.11 -9.72
C PRO A 647 0.26 23.54 -9.30
N PHE A 648 -0.21 23.84 -8.10
CA PHE A 648 -1.52 23.40 -7.61
C PHE A 648 -2.06 24.34 -6.52
N VAL A 649 -3.36 24.26 -6.31
CA VAL A 649 -4.12 25.12 -5.40
C VAL A 649 -5.18 24.31 -4.68
N LEU A 650 -5.34 24.54 -3.38
CA LEU A 650 -6.38 23.91 -2.57
C LEU A 650 -7.58 24.86 -2.42
N CYS A 651 -8.77 24.38 -2.72
CA CYS A 651 -10.02 25.10 -2.60
C CYS A 651 -10.81 24.52 -1.41
N ASP A 652 -10.99 25.31 -0.35
CA ASP A 652 -11.77 24.96 0.82
C ASP A 652 -13.22 25.39 0.65
N SER A 653 -14.15 24.57 1.14
CA SER A 653 -15.59 24.79 1.03
C SER A 653 -16.26 24.84 2.39
N MET A 654 -17.47 25.39 2.42
CA MET A 654 -18.35 25.24 3.57
C MET A 654 -18.63 23.76 3.86
N GLY A 655 -18.74 23.41 5.14
CA GLY A 655 -19.03 22.06 5.58
C GLY A 655 -20.39 21.54 5.11
N LEU A 656 -20.47 20.23 4.92
CA LEU A 656 -21.73 19.54 4.64
C LEU A 656 -22.45 19.22 5.95
N SER A 657 -23.72 19.60 6.05
CA SER A 657 -24.62 19.10 7.09
C SER A 657 -25.98 18.73 6.49
N GLN A 658 -26.85 18.12 7.31
CA GLN A 658 -28.12 17.57 6.87
C GLN A 658 -29.12 18.65 6.44
N LYS A 659 -29.26 19.72 7.24
CA LYS A 659 -30.24 20.81 7.01
C LYS A 659 -29.59 22.14 6.60
N ALA A 660 -28.35 22.37 7.02
CA ALA A 660 -27.57 23.56 6.69
C ALA A 660 -26.35 23.18 5.83
N GLY A 661 -25.42 24.11 5.64
CA GLY A 661 -24.19 23.86 4.88
C GLY A 661 -24.36 23.96 3.36
N LEU A 662 -23.34 23.52 2.63
CA LEU A 662 -23.26 23.71 1.17
C LEU A 662 -24.46 23.09 0.45
N HIS A 663 -25.07 23.87 -0.46
CA HIS A 663 -26.17 23.41 -1.29
C HIS A 663 -25.64 22.48 -2.40
N VAL A 664 -26.33 21.37 -2.69
CA VAL A 664 -25.84 20.39 -3.69
C VAL A 664 -25.75 21.00 -5.08
N ASP A 665 -26.63 21.94 -5.40
CA ASP A 665 -26.66 22.59 -6.71
C ASP A 665 -25.52 23.62 -6.89
N ASP A 666 -24.96 24.17 -5.80
CA ASP A 666 -23.77 25.03 -5.88
C ASP A 666 -22.54 24.28 -6.40
N ILE A 667 -22.50 22.97 -6.19
CA ILE A 667 -21.34 22.14 -6.53
C ILE A 667 -21.09 22.15 -8.04
N ASP A 668 -22.12 22.10 -8.86
CA ASP A 668 -21.95 22.17 -10.32
C ASP A 668 -21.28 23.48 -10.75
N PHE A 669 -21.68 24.60 -10.13
CA PHE A 669 -21.08 25.91 -10.38
C PHE A 669 -19.64 26.00 -9.87
N ILE A 670 -19.33 25.40 -8.70
CA ILE A 670 -17.95 25.32 -8.18
C ILE A 670 -17.07 24.53 -9.15
N LEU A 671 -17.52 23.35 -9.59
CA LEU A 671 -16.75 22.47 -10.47
C LEU A 671 -16.42 23.14 -11.81
N LYS A 672 -17.39 23.88 -12.35
CA LYS A 672 -17.25 24.63 -13.60
C LYS A 672 -16.46 25.92 -13.44
N GLY A 673 -16.04 26.32 -12.24
CA GLY A 673 -15.23 27.52 -12.02
C GLY A 673 -16.03 28.82 -12.08
N HIS A 674 -17.34 28.77 -11.84
CA HIS A 674 -18.21 29.95 -11.89
C HIS A 674 -18.24 30.74 -10.56
N ILE A 675 -17.75 30.14 -9.48
CA ILE A 675 -17.73 30.75 -8.14
C ILE A 675 -16.36 31.41 -7.87
N PRO A 676 -16.32 32.71 -7.56
CA PRO A 676 -15.07 33.42 -7.26
C PRO A 676 -14.55 33.13 -5.85
N ASP A 677 -13.26 33.39 -5.63
CA ASP A 677 -12.68 33.34 -4.27
C ASP A 677 -13.44 34.26 -3.31
N ARG A 678 -13.58 33.81 -2.05
CA ARG A 678 -14.28 34.49 -0.94
C ARG A 678 -15.79 34.60 -1.09
N TYR A 679 -16.40 33.90 -2.04
CA TYR A 679 -17.86 33.81 -2.13
C TYR A 679 -18.46 33.23 -0.84
N GLN A 680 -19.43 33.91 -0.26
CA GLN A 680 -20.13 33.44 0.94
C GLN A 680 -21.34 32.62 0.52
N PHE A 681 -21.41 31.37 0.99
CA PHE A 681 -22.49 30.47 0.61
C PHE A 681 -23.79 30.83 1.35
N ASN A 682 -24.91 30.63 0.65
CA ASN A 682 -26.24 30.67 1.25
C ASN A 682 -26.80 29.25 1.31
N SER A 683 -26.97 28.71 2.52
CA SER A 683 -27.48 27.34 2.70
C SER A 683 -28.91 27.13 2.20
N MET A 684 -29.68 28.22 2.00
CA MET A 684 -31.08 28.17 1.58
C MET A 684 -31.28 28.33 0.07
N LYS A 685 -30.32 28.92 -0.65
CA LYS A 685 -30.44 29.19 -2.09
C LYS A 685 -29.08 29.08 -2.79
N PRO A 686 -29.00 28.34 -3.92
CA PRO A 686 -27.77 28.28 -4.69
C PRO A 686 -27.47 29.62 -5.39
N ILE A 687 -26.22 29.81 -5.77
CA ILE A 687 -25.80 30.93 -6.62
C ILE A 687 -26.53 30.88 -7.97
N THR A 688 -26.92 32.04 -8.48
CA THR A 688 -27.52 32.19 -9.81
C THR A 688 -26.58 32.96 -10.72
N SER A 689 -26.73 32.77 -12.03
CA SER A 689 -25.96 33.51 -13.05
C SER A 689 -26.13 35.03 -12.97
N ASN A 690 -27.20 35.51 -12.32
CA ASN A 690 -27.48 36.94 -12.15
C ASN A 690 -26.73 37.54 -10.95
N HIS A 691 -26.00 36.74 -10.19
CA HIS A 691 -25.23 37.23 -9.05
C HIS A 691 -24.06 38.10 -9.56
N PRO A 692 -23.82 39.30 -8.99
CA PRO A 692 -22.88 40.28 -9.54
C PRO A 692 -21.43 39.79 -9.66
N ASN A 693 -21.05 38.81 -8.84
CA ASN A 693 -19.72 38.21 -8.84
C ASN A 693 -19.67 36.81 -9.53
N TYR A 694 -20.72 36.42 -10.25
CA TYR A 694 -20.73 35.16 -11.00
C TYR A 694 -19.75 35.24 -12.17
N ILE A 695 -18.87 34.25 -12.30
CA ILE A 695 -17.92 34.18 -13.41
C ILE A 695 -18.63 33.52 -14.59
N HIS A 696 -18.99 34.28 -15.62
CA HIS A 696 -19.70 33.74 -16.79
C HIS A 696 -18.81 32.88 -17.68
N ASP A 697 -17.63 33.40 -18.05
CA ASP A 697 -16.71 32.73 -18.98
C ASP A 697 -15.55 32.09 -18.21
N SER A 698 -15.81 30.91 -17.62
CA SER A 698 -14.78 30.16 -16.90
C SER A 698 -13.84 29.42 -17.85
N LEU A 699 -12.54 29.57 -17.64
CA LEU A 699 -11.49 28.88 -18.41
C LEU A 699 -11.15 27.53 -17.77
N LEU A 700 -10.39 26.68 -18.47
CA LEU A 700 -9.96 25.39 -17.90
C LEU A 700 -9.18 25.57 -16.59
N LYS A 701 -8.32 26.59 -16.51
CA LYS A 701 -7.58 26.95 -15.29
C LYS A 701 -8.48 27.28 -14.08
N ASP A 702 -9.74 27.65 -14.31
CA ASP A 702 -10.68 28.06 -13.26
C ASP A 702 -11.56 26.90 -12.78
N LYS A 703 -11.61 25.80 -13.54
CA LYS A 703 -12.34 24.58 -13.20
C LYS A 703 -11.64 23.77 -12.12
N ILE A 704 -12.42 22.96 -11.41
CA ILE A 704 -11.89 21.97 -10.46
C ILE A 704 -11.40 20.74 -11.22
N HIS A 705 -10.19 20.29 -10.89
CA HIS A 705 -9.52 19.18 -11.56
C HIS A 705 -9.58 17.88 -10.76
N CYS A 706 -9.74 17.98 -9.44
CA CYS A 706 -9.94 16.84 -8.56
C CYS A 706 -10.75 17.26 -7.33
N VAL A 707 -11.63 16.38 -6.84
CA VAL A 707 -12.39 16.59 -5.60
C VAL A 707 -11.92 15.60 -4.53
N VAL A 708 -11.73 16.08 -3.32
CA VAL A 708 -11.34 15.27 -2.16
C VAL A 708 -12.46 15.31 -1.14
N PHE A 709 -13.09 14.17 -0.88
CA PHE A 709 -14.05 14.01 0.20
C PHE A 709 -13.31 13.75 1.50
N VAL A 710 -13.30 14.73 2.39
CA VAL A 710 -12.62 14.69 3.68
C VAL A 710 -13.57 14.18 4.76
N PHE A 711 -13.12 13.19 5.52
CA PHE A 711 -13.85 12.57 6.62
C PHE A 711 -12.96 12.48 7.85
N ASP A 712 -13.54 12.67 9.03
CA ASP A 712 -12.87 12.34 10.28
C ASP A 712 -13.01 10.83 10.53
N ILE A 713 -11.89 10.14 10.69
CA ILE A 713 -11.86 8.70 10.88
C ILE A 713 -12.61 8.21 12.12
N ASN A 714 -12.71 9.04 13.16
CA ASN A 714 -13.35 8.69 14.43
C ASN A 714 -14.88 8.80 14.36
N SER A 715 -15.41 9.67 13.49
CA SER A 715 -16.84 9.93 13.38
C SER A 715 -17.47 9.47 12.06
N VAL A 716 -16.68 8.95 11.10
CA VAL A 716 -17.17 8.56 9.77
C VAL A 716 -18.31 7.51 9.81
N GLU A 717 -18.31 6.64 10.81
CA GLU A 717 -19.36 5.62 11.02
C GLU A 717 -20.61 6.18 11.73
N GLN A 718 -20.50 7.33 12.38
CA GLN A 718 -21.58 7.95 13.17
C GLN A 718 -22.36 9.00 12.36
N LEU A 719 -22.06 9.14 11.07
CA LEU A 719 -22.72 10.11 10.20
C LEU A 719 -24.19 9.76 10.00
N SER A 720 -25.07 10.75 10.12
CA SER A 720 -26.50 10.53 9.96
C SER A 720 -26.85 10.08 8.53
N TYR A 721 -27.89 9.25 8.41
CA TYR A 721 -28.39 8.77 7.11
C TYR A 721 -28.64 9.91 6.10
N GLY A 722 -29.17 11.04 6.57
CA GLY A 722 -29.42 12.22 5.72
C GLY A 722 -28.14 12.87 5.18
N LEU A 723 -27.04 12.85 5.94
CA LEU A 723 -25.76 13.36 5.47
C LEU A 723 -25.07 12.37 4.52
N VAL A 724 -25.12 11.07 4.82
CA VAL A 724 -24.59 10.01 3.94
C VAL A 724 -25.26 10.05 2.56
N THR A 725 -26.60 10.16 2.53
CA THR A 725 -27.36 10.28 1.26
C THR A 725 -27.02 11.57 0.49
N LYS A 726 -26.86 12.71 1.19
CA LYS A 726 -26.39 13.96 0.58
C LYS A 726 -25.01 13.78 -0.06
N ILE A 727 -24.04 13.16 0.63
CA ILE A 727 -22.70 12.90 0.10
C ILE A 727 -22.73 11.94 -1.10
N LYS A 728 -23.52 10.86 -1.05
CA LYS A 728 -23.73 9.96 -2.21
C LYS A 728 -24.29 10.71 -3.41
N ARG A 729 -25.26 11.61 -3.20
CA ARG A 729 -25.84 12.45 -4.27
C ARG A 729 -24.77 13.36 -4.89
N ILE A 730 -23.96 14.02 -4.07
CA ILE A 730 -22.85 14.86 -4.54
C ILE A 730 -21.89 14.03 -5.39
N ARG A 731 -21.45 12.87 -4.88
CA ARG A 731 -20.55 11.97 -5.62
C ARG A 731 -21.13 11.56 -6.97
N ARG A 732 -22.43 11.22 -7.05
CA ARG A 732 -23.11 10.93 -8.33
C ARG A 732 -23.09 12.11 -9.29
N THR A 733 -23.22 13.34 -8.79
CA THR A 733 -23.05 14.56 -9.60
C THR A 733 -21.63 14.67 -10.14
N LEU A 734 -20.59 14.42 -9.32
CA LEU A 734 -19.19 14.47 -9.77
C LEU A 734 -18.92 13.47 -10.90
N ILE A 735 -19.39 12.24 -10.73
CA ILE A 735 -19.28 11.16 -11.74
C ILE A 735 -19.93 11.58 -13.06
N ARG A 736 -21.15 12.15 -12.99
CA ARG A 736 -21.85 12.64 -14.18
C ARG A 736 -21.11 13.79 -14.87
N CYS A 737 -20.49 14.68 -14.10
CA CYS A 737 -19.70 15.78 -14.62
C CYS A 737 -18.30 15.34 -15.10
N GLY A 738 -17.93 14.06 -14.93
CA GLY A 738 -16.63 13.51 -15.32
C GLY A 738 -15.47 14.01 -14.46
N VAL A 739 -15.74 14.56 -13.27
CA VAL A 739 -14.69 15.03 -12.35
C VAL A 739 -14.28 13.88 -11.45
N LEU A 740 -12.98 13.59 -11.40
CA LEU A 740 -12.43 12.52 -10.57
C LEU A 740 -12.36 12.94 -9.10
N HIS A 741 -12.63 11.99 -8.21
CA HIS A 741 -12.68 12.23 -6.78
C HIS A 741 -12.06 11.11 -5.96
N VAL A 742 -11.54 11.45 -4.78
CA VAL A 742 -10.97 10.52 -3.80
C VAL A 742 -11.53 10.81 -2.40
N ALA A 743 -11.44 9.85 -1.48
CA ALA A 743 -11.73 10.06 -0.07
C ALA A 743 -10.42 10.29 0.71
N LEU A 744 -10.48 11.13 1.75
CA LEU A 744 -9.37 11.45 2.64
C LEU A 744 -9.84 11.32 4.09
N LEU A 745 -9.31 10.34 4.81
CA LEU A 745 -9.54 10.17 6.24
C LEU A 745 -8.49 10.96 7.03
N THR A 746 -8.94 11.88 7.88
CA THR A 746 -8.10 12.68 8.77
C THR A 746 -8.09 12.11 10.19
N HIS A 747 -7.23 12.65 11.06
CA HIS A 747 -7.09 12.26 12.47
C HIS A 747 -6.69 10.79 12.65
N ALA A 748 -5.90 10.26 11.71
CA ALA A 748 -5.48 8.86 11.75
C ALA A 748 -4.59 8.52 12.97
N ASP A 749 -3.94 9.53 13.55
CA ASP A 749 -3.12 9.47 14.76
C ASP A 749 -3.92 9.41 16.06
N SER A 750 -5.23 9.72 16.03
CA SER A 750 -6.09 9.63 17.21
C SER A 750 -6.85 8.30 17.30
N LEU A 751 -6.62 7.37 16.36
CA LEU A 751 -7.25 6.07 16.41
C LEU A 751 -6.66 5.24 17.55
N ASP A 752 -7.54 4.60 18.31
CA ASP A 752 -7.14 3.68 19.38
C ASP A 752 -6.20 2.60 18.84
N LEU A 753 -5.13 2.33 19.61
CA LEU A 753 -4.09 1.33 19.31
C LEU A 753 -3.21 1.63 18.09
N ILE A 754 -3.30 2.81 17.48
CA ILE A 754 -2.35 3.26 16.45
C ILE A 754 -1.20 4.03 17.11
N THR A 755 0.03 3.60 16.85
CA THR A 755 1.25 4.30 17.28
C THR A 755 1.79 5.20 16.19
N LYS A 756 2.73 6.08 16.55
CA LYS A 756 3.47 6.87 15.55
C LYS A 756 4.19 5.98 14.53
N GLY A 757 4.60 4.80 14.96
CA GLY A 757 5.24 3.82 14.10
C GLY A 757 4.33 3.25 13.02
N ASP A 758 3.08 2.99 13.37
CA ASP A 758 2.05 2.47 12.48
C ASP A 758 1.74 3.46 11.34
N LEU A 759 1.84 4.77 11.58
CA LEU A 759 1.62 5.81 10.57
C LEU A 759 2.56 5.71 9.36
N ILE A 760 3.72 5.05 9.51
CA ILE A 760 4.64 4.84 8.39
C ILE A 760 4.04 3.87 7.35
N ASP A 761 3.25 2.89 7.78
CA ASP A 761 2.60 1.89 6.94
C ASP A 761 1.17 1.64 7.39
N ILE A 762 0.43 2.74 7.44
CA ILE A 762 -0.87 2.77 8.09
C ILE A 762 -1.88 1.78 7.47
N TYR A 763 -1.77 1.51 6.17
CA TYR A 763 -2.63 0.59 5.45
C TYR A 763 -2.46 -0.88 5.86
N SER A 764 -1.37 -1.22 6.55
CA SER A 764 -1.15 -2.54 7.12
C SER A 764 -1.79 -2.70 8.50
N CYS A 765 -2.29 -1.62 9.10
CA CYS A 765 -2.84 -1.62 10.45
C CYS A 765 -4.29 -2.11 10.47
N LYS A 766 -4.55 -3.09 11.36
CA LYS A 766 -5.86 -3.72 11.50
C LYS A 766 -7.00 -2.73 11.85
N PRO A 767 -6.84 -1.76 12.77
CA PRO A 767 -7.91 -0.80 13.10
C PRO A 767 -8.31 0.04 11.90
N LEU A 768 -7.33 0.46 11.09
CA LEU A 768 -7.60 1.24 9.88
C LEU A 768 -8.41 0.42 8.88
N LYS A 769 -8.11 -0.87 8.68
CA LYS A 769 -8.81 -1.72 7.70
C LYS A 769 -10.34 -1.70 7.91
N LEU A 770 -10.79 -1.78 9.16
CA LEU A 770 -12.22 -1.71 9.51
C LEU A 770 -12.83 -0.35 9.13
N LYS A 771 -12.10 0.75 9.37
CA LYS A 771 -12.52 2.11 8.97
C LYS A 771 -12.60 2.27 7.46
N LEU A 772 -11.65 1.69 6.72
CA LEU A 772 -11.69 1.69 5.25
C LEU A 772 -12.89 0.90 4.73
N GLU A 773 -13.19 -0.26 5.33
CA GLU A 773 -14.37 -1.08 5.00
C GLU A 773 -15.68 -0.31 5.25
N ALA A 774 -15.76 0.45 6.34
CA ALA A 774 -16.91 1.32 6.62
C ALA A 774 -17.09 2.39 5.53
N VAL A 775 -16.02 3.10 5.15
CA VAL A 775 -16.09 4.10 4.07
C VAL A 775 -16.46 3.48 2.73
N HIS A 776 -15.91 2.29 2.43
CA HIS A 776 -16.26 1.54 1.23
C HIS A 776 -17.74 1.18 1.20
N ARG A 777 -18.27 0.60 2.27
CA ARG A 777 -19.67 0.19 2.40
C ARG A 777 -20.63 1.37 2.36
N ASP A 778 -20.33 2.41 3.14
CA ASP A 778 -21.29 3.48 3.40
C ASP A 778 -21.30 4.53 2.28
N PHE A 779 -20.17 4.75 1.60
CA PHE A 779 -20.06 5.75 0.53
C PHE A 779 -19.72 5.18 -0.84
N GLY A 780 -19.25 3.94 -0.92
CA GLY A 780 -18.96 3.24 -2.18
C GLY A 780 -17.55 3.47 -2.74
N PHE A 781 -16.61 4.06 -1.99
CA PHE A 781 -15.27 4.36 -2.52
C PHE A 781 -14.46 3.07 -2.68
N ALA A 782 -13.70 2.92 -3.77
CA ALA A 782 -12.76 1.81 -3.85
C ALA A 782 -11.65 1.98 -2.79
N PHE A 783 -11.12 0.89 -2.24
CA PHE A 783 -10.06 0.94 -1.23
C PHE A 783 -8.84 1.76 -1.69
N SER A 784 -8.49 1.67 -2.98
CA SER A 784 -7.39 2.43 -3.61
C SER A 784 -7.62 3.94 -3.70
N ASP A 785 -8.86 4.39 -3.49
CA ASP A 785 -9.28 5.80 -3.55
C ASP A 785 -9.48 6.39 -2.15
N ILE A 786 -9.23 5.62 -1.08
CA ILE A 786 -9.30 6.09 0.30
C ILE A 786 -7.88 6.39 0.79
N LEU A 787 -7.58 7.68 0.84
CA LEU A 787 -6.32 8.23 1.35
C LEU A 787 -6.44 8.46 2.86
N VAL A 788 -5.32 8.37 3.58
CA VAL A 788 -5.30 8.56 5.03
C VAL A 788 -4.17 9.51 5.42
N VAL A 789 -4.48 10.48 6.27
CA VAL A 789 -3.54 11.50 6.75
C VAL A 789 -3.71 11.78 8.23
N SER A 790 -2.63 12.23 8.83
CA SER A 790 -2.65 12.91 10.12
C SER A 790 -2.27 14.37 9.87
N ASN A 791 -3.19 15.27 10.19
CA ASN A 791 -3.01 16.70 9.99
C ASN A 791 -2.28 17.31 11.19
N TYR A 792 -1.72 18.50 10.99
CA TYR A 792 -1.28 19.37 12.07
C TYR A 792 -2.48 20.11 12.66
N VAL A 793 -2.72 19.90 13.94
CA VAL A 793 -3.86 20.48 14.67
C VAL A 793 -3.38 21.18 15.95
N SER A 794 -2.51 20.53 16.71
CA SER A 794 -2.03 21.00 18.02
C SER A 794 -0.51 21.17 18.08
N GLU A 795 0.22 20.72 17.06
CA GLU A 795 1.67 20.74 17.04
C GLU A 795 2.24 22.11 16.67
N TRP A 796 3.37 22.44 17.31
CA TRP A 796 4.14 23.65 17.07
C TRP A 796 5.30 23.46 16.10
N HIS A 797 5.68 22.20 15.84
CA HIS A 797 6.78 21.82 14.96
C HIS A 797 6.34 20.76 13.96
N LEU A 798 6.99 20.75 12.79
CA LEU A 798 6.77 19.72 11.79
C LEU A 798 7.30 18.36 12.26
N ASP A 799 6.56 17.33 11.89
CA ASP A 799 6.84 15.94 12.13
C ASP A 799 7.08 15.20 10.79
N PRO A 800 8.27 14.60 10.57
CA PRO A 800 8.59 13.93 9.31
C PRO A 800 7.64 12.78 8.92
N VAL A 801 7.02 12.10 9.91
CA VAL A 801 6.07 11.01 9.65
C VAL A 801 4.74 11.57 9.15
N LYS A 802 4.22 12.62 9.78
CA LYS A 802 3.01 13.33 9.31
C LYS A 802 3.25 13.95 7.94
N ASP A 803 4.39 14.62 7.75
CA ASP A 803 4.78 15.20 6.46
C ASP A 803 4.78 14.17 5.34
N ARG A 804 5.37 12.99 5.58
CA ARG A 804 5.36 11.90 4.60
C ARG A 804 3.94 11.46 4.23
N LEU A 805 3.04 11.30 5.20
CA LEU A 805 1.65 10.93 4.93
C LEU A 805 0.93 12.00 4.09
N ILE A 806 1.08 13.27 4.47
CA ILE A 806 0.50 14.41 3.76
C ILE A 806 1.01 14.47 2.31
N LEU A 807 2.32 14.34 2.09
CA LEU A 807 2.93 14.38 0.76
C LEU A 807 2.54 13.19 -0.10
N LEU A 808 2.43 11.99 0.48
CA LEU A 808 1.97 10.80 -0.24
C LEU A 808 0.50 10.94 -0.67
N ALA A 809 -0.37 11.43 0.22
CA ALA A 809 -1.77 11.71 -0.11
C ALA A 809 -1.88 12.78 -1.21
N LEU A 810 -1.15 13.89 -1.07
CA LEU A 810 -1.13 14.97 -2.07
C LEU A 810 -0.64 14.48 -3.44
N ARG A 811 0.40 13.64 -3.48
CA ARG A 811 0.87 13.01 -4.73
C ARG A 811 -0.24 12.20 -5.41
N GLN A 812 -1.01 11.43 -4.65
CA GLN A 812 -2.14 10.67 -5.22
C GLN A 812 -3.25 11.60 -5.72
N ILE A 813 -3.54 12.68 -5.01
CA ILE A 813 -4.53 13.70 -5.43
C ILE A 813 -4.09 14.37 -6.73
N LEU A 814 -2.82 14.77 -6.86
CA LEU A 814 -2.30 15.40 -8.08
C LEU A 814 -2.23 14.44 -9.26
N ASN A 815 -1.88 13.17 -9.04
CA ASN A 815 -1.96 12.14 -10.08
C ASN A 815 -3.41 11.99 -10.58
N THR A 816 -4.38 12.03 -9.66
CA THR A 816 -5.80 11.99 -10.00
C THR A 816 -6.23 13.23 -10.81
N ALA A 817 -5.72 14.41 -10.47
CA ALA A 817 -5.95 15.62 -11.27
C ALA A 817 -5.34 15.51 -12.68
N ASN A 818 -4.16 14.88 -12.82
CA ASN A 818 -3.56 14.59 -14.12
C ASN A 818 -4.40 13.59 -14.93
N ASP A 819 -4.93 12.54 -14.30
CA ASP A 819 -5.84 11.60 -14.97
C ASP A 819 -7.09 12.32 -15.51
N PHE A 820 -7.64 13.29 -14.78
CA PHE A 820 -8.74 14.13 -15.25
C PHE A 820 -8.34 14.99 -16.46
N LEU A 821 -7.19 15.68 -16.37
CA LEU A 821 -6.68 16.53 -17.45
C LEU A 821 -6.38 15.73 -18.73
N GLU A 822 -5.81 14.53 -18.58
CA GLU A 822 -5.56 13.61 -19.68
C GLU A 822 -6.86 13.15 -20.34
N ASP A 823 -7.90 12.96 -19.55
CA ASP A 823 -9.22 12.52 -20.00
C ASP A 823 -10.05 13.61 -20.69
N LEU A 824 -9.56 14.85 -20.81
CA LEU A 824 -10.31 15.90 -21.51
C LEU A 824 -10.41 15.60 -23.03
N PRO A 825 -11.54 15.94 -23.69
CA PRO A 825 -11.63 15.86 -25.15
C PRO A 825 -10.50 16.63 -25.86
N LEU A 826 -9.99 16.09 -26.97
CA LEU A 826 -8.87 16.65 -27.74
C LEU A 826 -9.07 18.13 -28.10
N ASP A 827 -10.28 18.53 -28.50
CA ASP A 827 -10.59 19.91 -28.90
C ASP A 827 -10.37 20.91 -27.75
N ASN A 828 -10.73 20.51 -26.52
CA ASN A 828 -10.51 21.33 -25.33
C ASN A 828 -9.01 21.45 -25.01
N GLN A 829 -8.23 20.38 -25.23
CA GLN A 829 -6.79 20.41 -25.01
C GLN A 829 -6.06 21.30 -26.04
N VAL A 830 -6.47 21.25 -27.30
CA VAL A 830 -5.87 22.05 -28.39
C VAL A 830 -6.19 23.53 -28.22
N SER A 831 -7.44 23.86 -27.89
CA SER A 831 -7.86 25.24 -27.61
C SER A 831 -7.03 25.86 -26.47
N GLU A 832 -6.91 25.16 -25.35
CA GLU A 832 -6.17 25.67 -24.18
C GLU A 832 -4.65 25.77 -24.44
N ARG A 833 -4.06 24.81 -25.18
CA ARG A 833 -2.64 24.87 -25.58
C ARG A 833 -2.37 26.07 -26.48
N THR A 834 -3.26 26.36 -27.42
CA THR A 834 -3.14 27.51 -28.31
C THR A 834 -3.22 28.81 -27.53
N TYR A 835 -4.20 28.93 -26.62
CA TYR A 835 -4.36 30.09 -25.74
C TYR A 835 -3.15 30.29 -24.81
N SER A 836 -2.64 29.21 -24.20
CA SER A 836 -1.45 29.23 -23.34
C SER A 836 -0.18 29.65 -24.08
N GLN A 837 -0.03 29.26 -25.35
CA GLN A 837 1.08 29.70 -26.21
C GLN A 837 1.00 31.20 -26.53
N VAL A 838 -0.21 31.73 -26.78
CA VAL A 838 -0.43 33.17 -27.02
C VAL A 838 -0.09 33.99 -25.76
N LEU A 839 -0.55 33.57 -24.57
CA LEU A 839 -0.20 34.21 -23.30
C LEU A 839 1.31 34.21 -23.01
N ARG A 840 2.00 33.11 -23.32
CA ARG A 840 3.46 33.01 -23.17
C ARG A 840 4.22 33.94 -24.12
N LYS A 841 3.72 34.15 -25.35
CA LYS A 841 4.28 35.12 -26.31
C LYS A 841 4.09 36.56 -25.81
N ASN A 842 2.91 36.89 -25.29
CA ASN A 842 2.62 38.23 -24.77
C ASN A 842 3.47 38.56 -23.53
N LYS A 843 3.64 37.62 -22.58
CA LYS A 843 4.53 37.81 -21.42
C LYS A 843 6.01 37.98 -21.80
N LYS A 844 6.47 37.32 -22.87
CA LYS A 844 7.84 37.52 -23.40
C LYS A 844 8.01 38.88 -24.06
N GLN A 845 6.99 39.39 -24.74
CA GLN A 845 7.00 40.75 -25.31
C GLN A 845 6.98 41.83 -24.21
N GLU A 846 6.14 41.68 -23.17
CA GLU A 846 6.12 42.60 -22.03
C GLU A 846 7.47 42.64 -21.30
N ASN A 847 8.08 41.47 -21.02
CA ASN A 847 9.40 41.41 -20.39
C ASN A 847 10.53 41.97 -21.26
N SER A 848 10.38 41.99 -22.60
CA SER A 848 11.35 42.64 -23.52
C SER A 848 11.18 44.14 -23.61
N SER A 849 9.98 44.68 -23.36
CA SER A 849 9.75 46.13 -23.27
C SER A 849 10.24 46.73 -21.94
N TYR A 850 10.35 45.94 -20.87
CA TYR A 850 10.92 46.40 -19.59
C TYR A 850 12.44 46.28 -19.50
N SER A 851 13.11 45.60 -20.44
CA SER A 851 14.58 45.55 -20.51
C SER A 851 15.20 46.64 -21.41
N ASN A 852 14.37 47.50 -22.02
CA ASN A 852 14.79 48.55 -22.95
C ASN A 852 14.41 49.97 -22.50
N ASN A 853 14.15 50.19 -21.21
CA ASN A 853 14.02 51.51 -20.60
C ASN A 853 14.99 51.68 -19.44
#